data_AF-A0A9D9N9L5-F1
#
_entry.id   AF-A0A9D9N9L5-F1
#
_cell.length_a   1.000
_cell.length_b   1.000
_cell.length_c   1.000
_cell.angle_alpha   90.00
_cell.angle_beta   90.00
_cell.angle_gamma   90.00
#
_symmetry.space_group_name_H-M   'P 1'
#
loop_
_entity.id
_entity.type
_entity.pdbx_description
1 polymer ?
#
loop_
_entity_poly.entity_id
_entity_poly.type
_entity_poly.pdbx_seq_one_letter_code
_entity_poly.pdbx_strand_id
1 'polypeptide(L)'
;MIRKYIFPLACLALIASCEKPETDNPSRPVEDPEAVMAVFSAWTGNLPMTMENGGSVGLFMVGEDYSLSGGAILDGADNIRYDFVSGTENLEAAYGSEAIYFPVDSSMARFVAYYPYASDLSGYVYPVDLTAGDAPDLRYGEATGSAANEGGNVELSFRRVMSQIELRISAGSGVTEADLENMTVTITGMPVKADFFLSEGMFAGYSDATAEIEVPKGSDGGYLATVLPQAANVYSGRTVYIDVPPFGRFEWTFPMDAEFPEGRAVAYDVTVNYNSVSFSDPEIVAWKGGDVENITVYPPEFYEETPNCYIVAPGSTVHIPVIKAYDMWRDAPELQEFDADLSGELTAEVVWQDVDGLVSVSLEKAASPEQSAMIVSTDGSKGSGNAVVAVRIGGVIRWSWHIWVTDYDPAAQSVSHYNGFKTIEFMDRNLGATSNTPDDLSSMGMYYQWGRKDPFPAPNVIYLGTGFFYDIEQYDRPVYGTPIVREQRGDGQNLANAIANPNVFYLSLVTFDWYTSSEDGRNPYLWNDEYDRKTQWDPCPEGWRVPKGGAKGTEDFPLNEIEASQWTWKESGFDHPNIGWWPAVGYAANHDEVLVNVGKTGYYWMATPALTWDGSGFSGQSQVIMFDGGAVIEFDYNRALGMSVRCVKDN
;
A
#
# COMPACT_ATOMS: atom_id res chain seq x y z
N MET A 1 -63.97 -31.28 -9.35
CA MET A 1 -64.65 -30.14 -8.67
C MET A 1 -63.85 -29.81 -7.43
N ILE A 2 -62.79 -29.00 -7.54
CA ILE A 2 -62.74 -27.54 -7.27
C ILE A 2 -63.04 -27.19 -5.80
N ARG A 3 -61.98 -26.83 -5.07
CA ARG A 3 -61.92 -25.70 -4.12
C ARG A 3 -60.45 -25.32 -3.90
N LYS A 4 -60.10 -24.07 -4.18
CA LYS A 4 -58.82 -23.45 -3.83
C LYS A 4 -59.09 -22.27 -2.89
N TYR A 5 -58.27 -22.18 -1.84
CA TYR A 5 -58.17 -21.10 -0.86
C TYR A 5 -57.08 -20.13 -1.30
N ILE A 6 -57.24 -18.81 -1.06
CA ILE A 6 -56.14 -17.82 -1.03
C ILE A 6 -56.39 -16.82 0.12
N PHE A 7 -55.27 -16.50 0.80
CA PHE A 7 -55.04 -15.62 1.95
C PHE A 7 -55.03 -14.11 1.61
N PRO A 8 -55.12 -13.19 2.61
CA PRO A 8 -55.14 -11.74 2.39
C PRO A 8 -53.79 -11.03 2.65
N LEU A 9 -53.69 -9.83 2.06
CA LEU A 9 -52.67 -8.78 2.20
C LEU A 9 -53.02 -7.86 3.40
N ALA A 10 -52.03 -7.36 4.15
CA ALA A 10 -52.23 -6.42 5.26
C ALA A 10 -51.68 -5.01 4.95
N CYS A 11 -52.38 -4.00 5.48
CA CYS A 11 -52.37 -2.58 5.08
C CYS A 11 -51.32 -1.69 5.77
N LEU A 12 -50.89 -0.66 5.01
CA LEU A 12 -50.27 0.60 5.47
C LEU A 12 -51.31 1.52 6.15
N ALA A 13 -50.89 2.32 7.14
CA ALA A 13 -51.66 3.45 7.66
C ALA A 13 -50.79 4.71 7.73
N LEU A 14 -51.19 5.73 6.95
CA LEU A 14 -50.76 7.13 7.00
C LEU A 14 -51.79 7.93 7.80
N ILE A 15 -51.34 8.84 8.67
CA ILE A 15 -52.20 9.88 9.24
C ILE A 15 -51.45 11.21 9.24
N ALA A 16 -52.02 12.21 8.58
CA ALA A 16 -51.64 13.62 8.63
C ALA A 16 -52.61 14.39 9.54
N SER A 17 -52.17 15.44 10.24
CA SER A 17 -53.09 16.49 10.71
C SER A 17 -52.41 17.81 11.12
N CYS A 18 -52.83 18.87 10.41
CA CYS A 18 -53.08 20.28 10.79
C CYS A 18 -51.97 21.24 11.30
N GLU A 19 -51.72 22.28 10.49
CA GLU A 19 -51.09 23.56 10.86
C GLU A 19 -52.04 24.53 11.59
N LYS A 20 -51.45 25.46 12.36
CA LYS A 20 -52.07 26.72 12.84
C LYS A 20 -50.97 27.82 12.91
N PRO A 21 -51.23 29.09 12.51
CA PRO A 21 -50.17 30.11 12.39
C PRO A 21 -50.06 31.09 13.57
N GLU A 22 -48.85 31.69 13.70
CA GLU A 22 -48.37 32.84 14.52
C GLU A 22 -48.24 32.62 16.05
N THR A 23 -47.21 33.06 16.79
CA THR A 23 -46.28 34.22 16.74
C THR A 23 -44.95 33.94 17.46
N ASP A 24 -43.86 34.63 17.06
CA ASP A 24 -42.62 34.99 17.78
C ASP A 24 -41.79 33.95 18.58
N ASN A 25 -40.51 33.87 18.21
CA ASN A 25 -39.43 33.11 18.83
C ASN A 25 -39.04 33.70 20.20
N PRO A 26 -38.67 32.87 21.20
CA PRO A 26 -37.23 32.69 21.40
C PRO A 26 -36.84 31.25 21.78
N SER A 27 -35.66 30.83 21.29
CA SER A 27 -34.91 29.62 21.63
C SER A 27 -35.63 28.29 21.38
N ARG A 28 -35.47 27.77 20.15
CA ARG A 28 -35.42 26.31 19.96
C ARG A 28 -34.27 25.77 20.83
N PRO A 29 -34.45 24.67 21.57
CA PRO A 29 -33.31 23.94 22.12
C PRO A 29 -32.42 23.54 20.95
N VAL A 30 -31.12 23.71 21.11
CA VAL A 30 -30.14 23.01 20.27
C VAL A 30 -30.46 21.52 20.45
N GLU A 31 -30.80 20.81 19.37
CA GLU A 31 -30.85 19.35 19.41
C GLU A 31 -29.43 18.89 19.78
N ASP A 32 -29.30 18.16 20.90
CA ASP A 32 -28.04 17.48 21.25
C ASP A 32 -27.61 16.63 20.04
N PRO A 33 -26.31 16.60 19.67
CA PRO A 33 -25.84 15.67 18.64
C PRO A 33 -26.21 14.25 19.07
N GLU A 34 -26.89 13.49 18.20
CA GLU A 34 -27.20 12.09 18.48
C GLU A 34 -25.88 11.32 18.65
N ALA A 35 -25.71 10.62 19.77
CA ALA A 35 -24.53 9.80 20.03
C ALA A 35 -24.43 8.69 18.96
N VAL A 36 -23.35 8.68 18.18
CA VAL A 36 -23.11 7.69 17.13
C VAL A 36 -22.30 6.52 17.72
N MET A 37 -22.85 5.32 17.63
CA MET A 37 -22.17 4.09 18.08
C MET A 37 -21.09 3.70 17.07
N ALA A 38 -19.90 3.33 17.55
CA ALA A 38 -18.87 2.75 16.70
C ALA A 38 -19.20 1.26 16.43
N VAL A 39 -19.25 0.90 15.15
CA VAL A 39 -19.54 -0.45 14.66
C VAL A 39 -18.24 -1.03 14.10
N PHE A 40 -17.68 -2.03 14.78
CA PHE A 40 -16.35 -2.54 14.43
C PHE A 40 -16.44 -3.77 13.53
N SER A 41 -15.52 -3.86 12.58
CA SER A 41 -15.18 -5.06 11.84
C SER A 41 -13.69 -5.37 11.99
N ALA A 42 -13.32 -6.64 12.01
CA ALA A 42 -11.94 -7.07 12.20
C ALA A 42 -11.40 -7.77 10.95
N TRP A 43 -10.21 -7.36 10.54
CA TRP A 43 -9.58 -7.77 9.28
C TRP A 43 -8.12 -8.10 9.49
N THR A 44 -7.55 -8.95 8.64
CA THR A 44 -6.11 -9.18 8.56
C THR A 44 -5.66 -8.94 7.13
N GLY A 45 -5.07 -7.77 6.87
CA GLY A 45 -5.06 -7.23 5.51
C GLY A 45 -6.51 -7.13 5.01
N ASN A 46 -6.79 -7.66 3.83
CA ASN A 46 -8.11 -7.54 3.19
C ASN A 46 -8.97 -8.80 3.39
N LEU A 47 -8.60 -9.64 4.36
CA LEU A 47 -9.36 -10.83 4.72
C LEU A 47 -10.15 -10.59 6.01
N PRO A 48 -11.45 -10.92 6.03
CA PRO A 48 -12.23 -10.81 7.24
C PRO A 48 -11.65 -11.77 8.27
N MET A 49 -11.31 -11.24 9.44
CA MET A 49 -11.00 -12.07 10.59
C MET A 49 -12.32 -12.67 11.06
N THR A 50 -12.54 -13.96 10.80
CA THR A 50 -13.73 -14.68 11.26
C THR A 50 -13.29 -15.82 12.17
N MET A 51 -14.02 -16.02 13.27
CA MET A 51 -13.69 -17.07 14.24
C MET A 51 -14.87 -18.02 14.37
N GLU A 52 -14.77 -19.21 13.79
CA GLU A 52 -15.81 -20.26 13.93
C GLU A 52 -15.83 -20.87 15.34
N ASN A 53 -14.71 -20.82 16.08
CA ASN A 53 -14.52 -21.52 17.36
C ASN A 53 -14.30 -20.62 18.59
N GLY A 54 -14.57 -19.31 18.47
CA GLY A 54 -14.61 -18.37 19.59
C GLY A 54 -13.31 -17.59 19.86
N GLY A 55 -13.40 -16.71 20.86
CA GLY A 55 -12.40 -15.69 21.19
C GLY A 55 -13.01 -14.28 21.09
N SER A 56 -12.37 -13.30 21.71
CA SER A 56 -12.87 -11.92 21.79
C SER A 56 -11.73 -10.95 21.54
N VAL A 57 -12.07 -9.73 21.13
CA VAL A 57 -11.15 -8.60 20.95
C VAL A 57 -11.26 -7.68 22.18
N GLY A 58 -10.13 -7.17 22.66
CA GLY A 58 -10.11 -6.04 23.59
C GLY A 58 -9.90 -4.75 22.84
N LEU A 59 -10.76 -3.75 23.08
CA LEU A 59 -10.76 -2.46 22.39
C LEU A 59 -10.58 -1.29 23.36
N PHE A 60 -9.78 -0.32 22.94
CA PHE A 60 -9.58 0.96 23.62
C PHE A 60 -9.90 2.11 22.68
N MET A 61 -10.39 3.22 23.22
CA MET A 61 -10.57 4.47 22.46
C MET A 61 -9.80 5.61 23.12
N VAL A 62 -8.98 6.30 22.33
CA VAL A 62 -8.22 7.49 22.71
C VAL A 62 -8.42 8.58 21.65
N GLY A 63 -8.01 9.82 21.95
CA GLY A 63 -7.96 10.86 20.91
C GLY A 63 -6.91 10.53 19.85
N GLU A 64 -7.13 10.94 18.60
CA GLU A 64 -6.27 10.62 17.44
C GLU A 64 -4.76 10.79 17.72
N ASP A 65 -4.37 11.91 18.32
CA ASP A 65 -2.97 12.26 18.59
C ASP A 65 -2.41 11.71 19.92
N TYR A 66 -3.17 10.89 20.66
CA TYR A 66 -2.77 10.42 21.98
C TYR A 66 -2.31 8.96 21.97
N SER A 67 -1.23 8.68 22.70
CA SER A 67 -0.83 7.32 23.03
C SER A 67 -1.77 6.69 24.05
N LEU A 68 -2.00 5.37 23.94
CA LEU A 68 -2.82 4.63 24.89
C LEU A 68 -2.27 4.76 26.30
N SER A 69 -3.06 5.37 27.19
CA SER A 69 -2.77 5.52 28.60
C SER A 69 -4.06 5.83 29.36
N GLY A 70 -4.09 5.57 30.67
CA GLY A 70 -5.31 5.75 31.47
C GLY A 70 -5.80 7.20 31.55
N GLY A 71 -4.94 8.19 31.27
CA GLY A 71 -5.34 9.59 31.17
C GLY A 71 -5.87 10.01 29.80
N ALA A 72 -5.69 9.17 28.77
CA ALA A 72 -6.08 9.43 27.39
C ALA A 72 -7.34 8.69 26.95
N ILE A 73 -7.85 7.77 27.78
CA ILE A 73 -9.09 7.03 27.49
C ILE A 73 -10.27 7.99 27.35
N LEU A 74 -10.98 7.87 26.25
CA LEU A 74 -12.20 8.61 25.98
C LEU A 74 -13.43 7.80 26.40
N ASP A 75 -14.40 8.47 27.02
CA ASP A 75 -15.70 7.91 27.43
C ASP A 75 -15.66 6.55 28.13
N GLY A 76 -14.59 6.28 28.88
CA GLY A 76 -14.43 5.03 29.63
C GLY A 76 -14.22 3.79 28.78
N ALA A 77 -13.93 3.94 27.48
CA ALA A 77 -13.60 2.85 26.57
C ALA A 77 -12.20 2.27 26.85
N ASP A 78 -12.06 1.63 28.01
CA ASP A 78 -10.84 0.99 28.50
C ASP A 78 -11.01 -0.54 28.49
N ASN A 79 -10.33 -1.20 27.56
CA ASN A 79 -10.33 -2.65 27.36
C ASN A 79 -11.75 -3.26 27.24
N ILE A 80 -12.60 -2.64 26.42
CA ILE A 80 -13.95 -3.12 26.20
C ILE A 80 -13.90 -4.41 25.39
N ARG A 81 -14.58 -5.45 25.90
CA ARG A 81 -14.63 -6.76 25.24
C ARG A 81 -15.64 -6.75 24.10
N TYR A 82 -15.18 -7.12 22.92
CA TYR A 82 -16.00 -7.35 21.74
C TYR A 82 -15.90 -8.80 21.28
N ASP A 83 -17.03 -9.42 20.97
CA ASP A 83 -17.13 -10.79 20.48
C ASP A 83 -17.33 -10.79 18.96
N PHE A 84 -16.77 -11.79 18.27
CA PHE A 84 -17.05 -11.99 16.84
C PHE A 84 -18.50 -12.42 16.64
N VAL A 85 -19.19 -11.73 15.74
CA VAL A 85 -20.48 -12.17 15.24
C VAL A 85 -20.25 -13.39 14.35
N SER A 86 -20.83 -14.52 14.75
CA SER A 86 -20.62 -15.83 14.13
C SER A 86 -20.71 -15.80 12.59
N GLY A 87 -19.63 -16.20 11.93
CA GLY A 87 -19.55 -16.29 10.47
C GLY A 87 -19.38 -14.94 9.75
N THR A 88 -19.03 -13.88 10.48
CA THR A 88 -18.75 -12.54 9.94
C THR A 88 -17.51 -11.92 10.58
N GLU A 89 -16.98 -10.89 9.94
CA GLU A 89 -15.93 -9.98 10.42
C GLU A 89 -16.41 -9.03 11.52
N ASN A 90 -17.71 -8.89 11.67
CA ASN A 90 -18.29 -7.88 12.55
C ASN A 90 -18.10 -8.26 14.00
N LEU A 91 -17.89 -7.24 14.82
CA LEU A 91 -17.72 -7.34 16.24
C LEU A 91 -18.94 -6.74 16.95
N GLU A 92 -19.40 -7.41 18.00
CA GLU A 92 -20.43 -6.90 18.89
C GLU A 92 -19.89 -6.75 20.32
N ALA A 93 -20.30 -5.69 21.02
CA ALA A 93 -19.93 -5.52 22.43
C ALA A 93 -20.44 -6.72 23.24
N ALA A 94 -19.54 -7.38 23.96
CA ALA A 94 -19.87 -8.59 24.70
C ALA A 94 -20.95 -8.31 25.74
N TYR A 95 -21.83 -9.28 26.00
CA TYR A 95 -22.96 -9.13 26.93
C TYR A 95 -22.51 -8.59 28.30
N GLY A 96 -23.02 -7.41 28.67
CA GLY A 96 -22.69 -6.72 29.92
C GLY A 96 -21.56 -5.67 29.81
N SER A 97 -20.99 -5.49 28.62
CA SER A 97 -20.06 -4.39 28.29
C SER A 97 -20.84 -3.20 27.73
N GLU A 98 -20.35 -1.97 27.96
CA GLU A 98 -20.89 -0.77 27.33
C GLU A 98 -20.26 -0.62 25.94
N ALA A 99 -21.08 -0.49 24.89
CA ALA A 99 -20.59 -0.27 23.54
C ALA A 99 -19.87 1.08 23.44
N ILE A 100 -18.84 1.13 22.59
CA ILE A 100 -18.09 2.36 22.34
C ILE A 100 -18.90 3.27 21.42
N TYR A 101 -19.00 4.54 21.80
CA TYR A 101 -19.60 5.62 21.01
C TYR A 101 -18.52 6.62 20.63
N PHE A 102 -18.65 7.23 19.45
CA PHE A 102 -17.74 8.30 19.06
C PHE A 102 -17.91 9.53 19.96
N PRO A 103 -16.84 10.35 20.10
CA PRO A 103 -16.94 11.64 20.78
C PRO A 103 -18.08 12.49 20.24
N VAL A 104 -18.90 13.07 21.13
CA VAL A 104 -20.10 13.87 20.79
C VAL A 104 -19.74 15.16 20.04
N ASP A 105 -18.49 15.62 20.17
CA ASP A 105 -17.97 16.76 19.43
C ASP A 105 -17.50 16.40 18.00
N SER A 106 -17.72 15.16 17.57
CA SER A 106 -17.30 14.60 16.29
C SER A 106 -15.79 14.63 16.06
N SER A 107 -14.99 14.75 17.12
CA SER A 107 -13.53 14.61 17.01
C SER A 107 -13.13 13.21 16.56
N MET A 108 -12.00 13.13 15.86
CA MET A 108 -11.42 11.86 15.43
C MET A 108 -10.90 11.09 16.65
N ALA A 109 -11.29 9.83 16.75
CA ALA A 109 -10.82 8.90 17.77
C ALA A 109 -9.87 7.88 17.12
N ARG A 110 -8.86 7.45 17.87
CA ARG A 110 -8.01 6.29 17.56
C ARG A 110 -8.45 5.12 18.42
N PHE A 111 -8.59 3.98 17.77
CA PHE A 111 -8.91 2.70 18.39
C PHE A 111 -7.69 1.81 18.41
N VAL A 112 -7.39 1.25 19.57
CA VAL A 112 -6.34 0.23 19.74
C VAL A 112 -7.04 -1.08 20.06
N ALA A 113 -6.68 -2.15 19.35
CA ALA A 113 -7.34 -3.44 19.45
C ALA A 113 -6.34 -4.59 19.55
N TYR A 114 -6.70 -5.64 20.28
CA TYR A 114 -5.89 -6.86 20.35
C TYR A 114 -6.75 -8.11 20.50
N TYR A 115 -6.19 -9.24 20.09
CA TYR A 115 -6.78 -10.56 20.22
C TYR A 115 -5.71 -11.57 20.64
N PRO A 116 -6.02 -12.56 21.51
CA PRO A 116 -7.29 -12.76 22.18
C PRO A 116 -7.44 -11.86 23.42
N TYR A 117 -8.68 -11.45 23.72
CA TYR A 117 -9.03 -10.62 24.86
C TYR A 117 -8.54 -11.21 26.19
N ALA A 118 -8.04 -10.33 27.05
CA ALA A 118 -7.66 -10.64 28.42
C ALA A 118 -8.29 -9.60 29.36
N SER A 119 -9.01 -10.06 30.38
CA SER A 119 -9.72 -9.16 31.31
C SER A 119 -8.78 -8.39 32.25
N ASP A 120 -7.61 -8.96 32.54
CA ASP A 120 -6.69 -8.45 33.56
C ASP A 120 -5.39 -7.96 32.93
N LEU A 121 -5.44 -6.78 32.30
CA LEU A 121 -4.24 -6.08 31.82
C LEU A 121 -3.70 -5.14 32.89
N SER A 122 -2.38 -5.15 33.09
CA SER A 122 -1.70 -4.17 33.94
C SER A 122 -0.94 -3.20 33.07
N GLY A 123 -1.25 -1.90 33.17
CA GLY A 123 -0.53 -0.86 32.44
C GLY A 123 -0.58 -1.00 30.91
N TYR A 124 -1.68 -1.54 30.35
CA TYR A 124 -1.85 -1.79 28.92
C TYR A 124 -0.83 -2.79 28.33
N VAL A 125 -0.37 -3.73 29.15
CA VAL A 125 0.55 -4.80 28.75
C VAL A 125 -0.17 -6.14 28.68
N TYR A 126 -0.01 -6.82 27.54
CA TYR A 126 -0.41 -8.21 27.36
C TYR A 126 0.79 -9.13 27.67
N PRO A 127 0.79 -9.85 28.80
CA PRO A 127 1.89 -10.74 29.14
C PRO A 127 1.82 -12.01 28.30
N VAL A 128 2.92 -12.36 27.63
CA VAL A 128 3.05 -13.60 26.87
C VAL A 128 3.95 -14.58 27.63
N ASP A 129 3.42 -15.77 27.92
CA ASP A 129 4.13 -16.85 28.61
C ASP A 129 3.89 -18.19 27.88
N LEU A 130 4.87 -18.60 27.07
CA LEU A 130 4.82 -19.85 26.30
C LEU A 130 5.03 -21.11 27.14
N THR A 131 5.17 -20.98 28.47
CA THR A 131 5.20 -22.14 29.39
C THR A 131 3.81 -22.57 29.86
N ALA A 132 2.79 -21.75 29.60
CA ALA A 132 1.45 -21.91 30.14
C ALA A 132 0.44 -22.34 29.06
N GLY A 133 0.62 -23.53 28.48
CA GLY A 133 -0.29 -24.09 27.48
C GLY A 133 0.12 -23.71 26.05
N ASP A 134 -0.86 -23.68 25.14
CA ASP A 134 -0.64 -23.35 23.73
C ASP A 134 -0.27 -21.88 23.56
N ALA A 135 0.66 -21.60 22.65
CA ALA A 135 1.04 -20.24 22.32
C ALA A 135 -0.17 -19.45 21.78
N PRO A 136 -0.40 -18.21 22.25
CA PRO A 136 -1.52 -17.42 21.75
C PRO A 136 -1.27 -17.02 20.28
N ASP A 137 -2.31 -17.06 19.46
CA ASP A 137 -2.33 -16.34 18.18
C ASP A 137 -2.54 -14.84 18.45
N LEU A 138 -1.55 -14.21 19.07
CA LEU A 138 -1.63 -12.81 19.47
C LEU A 138 -1.64 -11.92 18.22
N ARG A 139 -2.66 -11.09 18.12
CA ARG A 139 -2.87 -10.11 17.05
C ARG A 139 -3.09 -8.73 17.63
N TYR A 140 -2.65 -7.73 16.90
CA TYR A 140 -2.74 -6.32 17.25
C TYR A 140 -3.26 -5.53 16.04
N GLY A 141 -4.16 -4.60 16.28
CA GLY A 141 -4.72 -3.75 15.25
C GLY A 141 -5.03 -2.35 15.77
N GLU A 142 -5.07 -1.40 14.85
CA GLU A 142 -5.46 -0.02 15.14
C GLU A 142 -6.39 0.48 14.05
N ALA A 143 -7.18 1.50 14.38
CA ALA A 143 -8.02 2.22 13.43
C ALA A 143 -8.25 3.65 13.90
N THR A 144 -8.74 4.49 13.00
CA THR A 144 -9.27 5.81 13.34
C THR A 144 -10.71 5.95 12.85
N GLY A 145 -11.51 6.74 13.53
CA GLY A 145 -12.88 7.01 13.10
C GLY A 145 -13.54 8.15 13.87
N SER A 146 -14.64 8.65 13.33
CA SER A 146 -15.43 9.70 13.95
C SER A 146 -16.93 9.45 13.79
N ALA A 147 -17.76 10.27 14.43
CA ALA A 147 -19.21 10.24 14.27
C ALA A 147 -19.68 10.50 12.81
N ALA A 148 -18.79 10.96 11.92
CA ALA A 148 -19.07 11.16 10.49
C ALA A 148 -18.97 9.87 9.66
N ASN A 149 -18.41 8.78 10.22
CA ASN A 149 -18.28 7.51 9.51
C ASN A 149 -19.68 6.96 9.14
N GLU A 150 -19.85 6.53 7.89
CA GLU A 150 -21.12 5.97 7.43
C GLU A 150 -21.51 4.75 8.28
N GLY A 151 -22.71 4.79 8.86
CA GLY A 151 -23.19 3.74 9.77
C GLY A 151 -22.41 3.61 11.09
N GLY A 152 -21.46 4.51 11.35
CA GLY A 152 -20.53 4.40 12.48
C GLY A 152 -19.43 3.35 12.28
N ASN A 153 -19.21 2.90 11.05
CA ASN A 153 -18.29 1.79 10.76
C ASN A 153 -16.83 2.15 11.05
N VAL A 154 -16.11 1.23 11.70
CA VAL A 154 -14.66 1.29 11.99
C VAL A 154 -14.04 -0.04 11.63
N GLU A 155 -13.10 -0.01 10.69
CA GLU A 155 -12.39 -1.20 10.24
C GLU A 155 -11.07 -1.37 11.02
N LEU A 156 -10.93 -2.46 11.77
CA LEU A 156 -9.74 -2.79 12.53
C LEU A 156 -8.81 -3.69 11.70
N SER A 157 -7.66 -3.16 11.30
CA SER A 157 -6.64 -3.91 10.57
C SER A 157 -5.67 -4.59 11.55
N PHE A 158 -5.83 -5.89 11.74
CA PHE A 158 -4.98 -6.72 12.59
C PHE A 158 -3.78 -7.30 11.87
N ARG A 159 -2.67 -7.40 12.59
CA ARG A 159 -1.48 -8.18 12.23
C ARG A 159 -1.10 -9.15 13.34
N ARG A 160 -0.51 -10.30 12.99
CA ARG A 160 0.11 -11.20 13.97
C ARG A 160 1.38 -10.59 14.52
N VAL A 161 1.58 -10.70 15.83
CA VAL A 161 2.76 -10.14 16.50
C VAL A 161 3.77 -11.21 16.92
N MET A 162 3.39 -12.49 16.88
CA MET A 162 4.30 -13.60 17.21
C MET A 162 5.23 -13.94 16.03
N SER A 163 6.18 -14.85 16.20
CA SER A 163 6.97 -15.46 15.09
C SER A 163 6.71 -16.97 15.02
N GLN A 164 6.89 -17.59 13.85
CA GLN A 164 6.71 -19.03 13.67
C GLN A 164 7.97 -19.69 13.12
N ILE A 165 8.20 -20.93 13.50
CA ILE A 165 9.25 -21.80 12.95
C ILE A 165 8.56 -22.92 12.18
N GLU A 166 8.92 -23.09 10.91
CA GLU A 166 8.48 -24.20 10.07
C GLU A 166 9.67 -25.13 9.80
N LEU A 167 9.54 -26.41 10.16
CA LEU A 167 10.52 -27.43 9.80
C LEU A 167 9.90 -28.39 8.79
N ARG A 168 10.44 -28.36 7.57
CA ARG A 168 10.03 -29.22 6.45
C ARG A 168 10.93 -30.45 6.44
N ILE A 169 10.54 -31.45 7.22
CA ILE A 169 11.38 -32.61 7.50
C ILE A 169 11.16 -33.71 6.45
N SER A 170 12.24 -34.19 5.84
CA SER A 170 12.25 -35.23 4.81
C SER A 170 13.31 -36.32 5.08
N ALA A 171 13.07 -37.52 4.58
CA ALA A 171 14.01 -38.62 4.71
C ALA A 171 15.21 -38.49 3.76
N GLY A 172 16.41 -38.64 4.31
CA GLY A 172 17.68 -38.59 3.61
C GLY A 172 18.33 -39.96 3.41
N SER A 173 19.66 -39.95 3.31
CA SER A 173 20.43 -41.18 3.08
C SER A 173 20.32 -42.14 4.27
N GLY A 174 19.81 -43.35 4.00
CA GLY A 174 19.71 -44.43 4.99
C GLY A 174 18.52 -44.33 5.95
N VAL A 175 17.57 -43.43 5.67
CA VAL A 175 16.30 -43.24 6.39
C VAL A 175 15.18 -43.30 5.36
N THR A 176 14.01 -43.81 5.72
CA THR A 176 12.81 -43.81 4.89
C THR A 176 11.73 -42.91 5.48
N GLU A 177 10.77 -42.47 4.68
CA GLU A 177 9.64 -41.65 5.18
C GLU A 177 8.84 -42.38 6.27
N ALA A 178 8.71 -43.71 6.18
CA ALA A 178 8.07 -44.54 7.20
C ALA A 178 8.80 -44.49 8.55
N ASP A 179 10.12 -44.28 8.53
CA ASP A 179 10.89 -44.17 9.76
C ASP A 179 10.65 -42.84 10.49
N LEU A 180 10.18 -41.81 9.78
CA LEU A 180 9.89 -40.49 10.35
C LEU A 180 8.50 -40.38 10.96
N GLU A 181 7.63 -41.39 10.79
CA GLU A 181 6.22 -41.35 11.24
C GLU A 181 6.07 -41.10 12.75
N ASN A 182 6.98 -41.61 13.58
CA ASN A 182 6.93 -41.51 15.05
C ASN A 182 7.99 -40.56 15.62
N MET A 183 8.54 -39.69 14.79
CA MET A 183 9.53 -38.69 15.22
C MET A 183 8.88 -37.60 16.07
N THR A 184 9.63 -37.11 17.07
CA THR A 184 9.26 -35.92 17.84
C THR A 184 10.29 -34.82 17.65
N VAL A 185 9.85 -33.57 17.71
CA VAL A 185 10.71 -32.39 17.53
C VAL A 185 10.48 -31.44 18.69
N THR A 186 11.57 -30.96 19.29
CA THR A 186 11.54 -29.96 20.37
C THR A 186 12.57 -28.88 20.13
N ILE A 187 12.28 -27.66 20.59
CA ILE A 187 13.19 -26.51 20.52
C ILE A 187 13.48 -26.06 21.94
N THR A 188 14.74 -25.74 22.24
CA THR A 188 15.18 -25.26 23.56
C THR A 188 16.05 -24.02 23.43
N GLY A 189 16.23 -23.28 24.52
CA GLY A 189 17.08 -22.08 24.56
C GLY A 189 16.45 -20.83 23.95
N MET A 190 15.19 -20.90 23.51
CA MET A 190 14.40 -19.73 23.11
C MET A 190 13.83 -19.00 24.35
N PRO A 191 13.74 -17.66 24.35
CA PRO A 191 12.97 -16.95 25.35
C PRO A 191 11.49 -17.37 25.28
N VAL A 192 10.88 -17.62 26.43
CA VAL A 192 9.47 -18.06 26.52
C VAL A 192 8.56 -17.05 27.21
N LYS A 193 9.09 -15.92 27.68
CA LYS A 193 8.28 -14.83 28.26
C LYS A 193 8.74 -13.47 27.78
N ALA A 194 7.76 -12.63 27.40
CA ALA A 194 7.92 -11.22 27.08
C ALA A 194 6.58 -10.50 27.28
N ASP A 195 6.64 -9.17 27.29
CA ASP A 195 5.49 -8.29 27.46
C ASP A 195 5.18 -7.61 26.13
N PHE A 196 3.94 -7.72 25.66
CA PHE A 196 3.47 -6.98 24.48
C PHE A 196 2.79 -5.69 24.92
N PHE A 197 3.37 -4.54 24.57
CA PHE A 197 2.89 -3.22 24.97
C PHE A 197 1.83 -2.74 23.99
N LEU A 198 0.56 -2.74 24.39
CA LEU A 198 -0.55 -2.34 23.53
C LEU A 198 -0.48 -0.86 23.14
N SER A 199 0.19 -0.04 23.95
CA SER A 199 0.42 1.38 23.66
C SER A 199 1.43 1.64 22.54
N GLU A 200 2.30 0.66 22.26
CA GLU A 200 3.39 0.78 21.28
C GLU A 200 3.24 -0.23 20.13
N GLY A 201 2.41 -1.26 20.30
CA GLY A 201 2.22 -2.33 19.34
C GLY A 201 3.44 -3.24 19.19
N MET A 202 4.29 -3.35 20.22
CA MET A 202 5.54 -4.13 20.12
C MET A 202 5.87 -4.91 21.39
N PHE A 203 6.71 -5.93 21.24
CA PHE A 203 7.28 -6.68 22.36
C PHE A 203 8.43 -5.94 23.04
N ALA A 204 8.47 -6.00 24.36
CA ALA A 204 9.63 -5.67 25.18
C ALA A 204 9.67 -6.57 26.43
N GLY A 205 10.60 -6.30 27.36
CA GLY A 205 10.64 -7.01 28.64
C GLY A 205 10.95 -8.51 28.55
N TYR A 206 11.63 -8.96 27.49
CA TYR A 206 12.04 -10.35 27.31
C TYR A 206 12.78 -10.88 28.54
N SER A 207 12.32 -12.01 29.07
CA SER A 207 12.98 -12.68 30.19
C SER A 207 14.09 -13.63 29.71
N ASP A 208 15.06 -13.90 30.57
CA ASP A 208 16.06 -14.95 30.34
C ASP A 208 15.51 -16.38 30.55
N ALA A 209 14.22 -16.53 30.86
CA ALA A 209 13.60 -17.84 31.05
C ALA A 209 13.47 -18.55 29.71
N THR A 210 13.84 -19.84 29.71
CA THR A 210 13.72 -20.75 28.56
C THR A 210 12.99 -22.01 28.97
N ALA A 211 12.23 -22.62 28.06
CA ALA A 211 11.63 -23.94 28.25
C ALA A 211 11.78 -24.79 26.98
N GLU A 212 11.41 -26.07 27.06
CA GLU A 212 11.25 -26.91 25.87
C GLU A 212 9.94 -26.53 25.18
N ILE A 213 10.03 -26.22 23.89
CA ILE A 213 8.89 -25.93 23.01
C ILE A 213 8.70 -27.17 22.14
N GLU A 214 7.56 -27.84 22.29
CA GLU A 214 7.19 -28.93 21.39
C GLU A 214 6.83 -28.36 20.01
N VAL A 215 7.30 -29.03 18.95
CA VAL A 215 7.00 -28.64 17.57
C VAL A 215 6.06 -29.70 16.98
N PRO A 216 4.72 -29.53 17.09
CA PRO A 216 3.77 -30.48 16.56
C PRO A 216 3.80 -30.54 15.03
N LYS A 217 3.39 -31.69 14.50
CA LYS A 217 3.16 -31.87 13.06
C LYS A 217 1.80 -31.29 12.68
N GLY A 218 1.81 -30.29 11.79
CA GLY A 218 0.63 -29.69 11.19
C GLY A 218 -0.06 -30.61 10.18
N SER A 219 -1.27 -30.22 9.76
CA SER A 219 -2.09 -30.97 8.81
C SER A 219 -1.52 -31.02 7.38
N ASP A 220 -0.66 -30.05 7.03
CA ASP A 220 0.07 -30.00 5.74
C ASP A 220 1.33 -30.88 5.74
N GLY A 221 1.65 -31.50 6.88
CA GLY A 221 2.82 -32.36 7.07
C GLY A 221 4.07 -31.63 7.55
N GLY A 222 4.07 -30.29 7.63
CA GLY A 222 5.14 -29.49 8.23
C GLY A 222 5.13 -29.56 9.76
N TYR A 223 6.26 -29.27 10.40
CA TYR A 223 6.35 -29.15 11.86
C TYR A 223 6.39 -27.67 12.22
N LEU A 224 5.41 -27.19 12.99
CA LEU A 224 5.19 -25.77 13.25
C LEU A 224 5.32 -25.46 14.74
N ALA A 225 6.03 -24.40 15.08
CA ALA A 225 6.07 -23.86 16.44
C ALA A 225 5.95 -22.33 16.45
N THR A 226 5.03 -21.82 17.26
CA THR A 226 4.92 -20.38 17.55
C THR A 226 5.92 -20.00 18.64
N VAL A 227 6.71 -18.97 18.38
CA VAL A 227 7.76 -18.46 19.28
C VAL A 227 7.65 -16.94 19.42
N LEU A 228 8.31 -16.39 20.44
CA LEU A 228 8.48 -14.94 20.55
C LEU A 228 9.40 -14.43 19.42
N PRO A 229 9.11 -13.25 18.82
CA PRO A 229 9.99 -12.63 17.83
C PRO A 229 11.37 -12.35 18.42
N GLN A 230 12.42 -12.52 17.61
CA GLN A 230 13.81 -12.35 18.04
C GLN A 230 14.64 -11.75 16.90
N ALA A 231 15.40 -10.71 17.21
CA ALA A 231 16.38 -10.16 16.28
C ALA A 231 17.63 -11.05 16.17
N ALA A 232 18.31 -10.98 15.02
CA ALA A 232 19.60 -11.61 14.80
C ALA A 232 20.63 -11.19 15.86
N ASN A 233 21.56 -12.09 16.21
CA ASN A 233 22.69 -11.83 17.11
C ASN A 233 22.34 -11.51 18.57
N VAL A 234 21.12 -11.80 19.02
CA VAL A 234 20.70 -11.58 20.41
C VAL A 234 20.85 -12.85 21.27
N TYR A 235 20.34 -13.97 20.79
CA TYR A 235 20.23 -15.21 21.57
C TYR A 235 21.14 -16.30 21.03
N SER A 236 21.90 -16.94 21.91
CA SER A 236 22.78 -18.08 21.59
C SER A 236 22.24 -19.39 22.19
N GLY A 237 22.66 -20.54 21.66
CA GLY A 237 22.33 -21.84 22.25
C GLY A 237 20.92 -22.35 21.97
N ARG A 238 20.18 -21.66 21.09
CA ARG A 238 18.87 -22.06 20.61
C ARG A 238 19.02 -23.36 19.80
N THR A 239 18.44 -24.46 20.27
CA THR A 239 18.74 -25.80 19.73
C THR A 239 17.46 -26.57 19.42
N VAL A 240 17.39 -27.12 18.21
CA VAL A 240 16.39 -28.08 17.75
C VAL A 240 16.87 -29.50 18.07
N TYR A 241 16.02 -30.28 18.72
CA TYR A 241 16.19 -31.71 18.91
C TYR A 241 15.17 -32.47 18.07
N ILE A 242 15.66 -33.44 17.31
CA ILE A 242 14.85 -34.33 16.47
C ILE A 242 15.08 -35.75 16.96
N ASP A 243 14.10 -36.32 17.67
CA ASP A 243 14.12 -37.69 18.16
C ASP A 243 13.43 -38.61 17.14
N VAL A 244 14.21 -39.48 16.49
CA VAL A 244 13.70 -40.41 15.46
C VAL A 244 13.91 -41.85 15.93
N PRO A 245 12.92 -42.53 16.50
CA PRO A 245 13.03 -43.96 16.78
C PRO A 245 13.06 -44.74 15.45
N PRO A 246 14.07 -45.61 15.15
CA PRO A 246 15.11 -46.18 16.02
C PRO A 246 16.51 -45.52 15.97
N PHE A 247 16.69 -44.43 15.22
CA PHE A 247 17.98 -43.77 14.97
C PHE A 247 18.51 -42.91 16.14
N GLY A 248 17.65 -42.54 17.09
CA GLY A 248 18.03 -41.77 18.28
C GLY A 248 17.77 -40.27 18.14
N ARG A 249 18.46 -39.47 18.95
CA ARG A 249 18.31 -38.00 19.02
C ARG A 249 19.36 -37.31 18.15
N PHE A 250 18.90 -36.42 17.29
CA PHE A 250 19.74 -35.47 16.56
C PHE A 250 19.61 -34.08 17.15
N GLU A 251 20.69 -33.30 17.05
CA GLU A 251 20.78 -31.96 17.63
C GLU A 251 21.28 -31.00 16.55
N TRP A 252 20.64 -29.84 16.43
CA TRP A 252 21.09 -28.75 15.57
C TRP A 252 20.84 -27.41 16.25
N THR A 253 21.87 -26.58 16.34
CA THR A 253 21.81 -25.27 16.99
C THR A 253 21.63 -24.19 15.93
N PHE A 254 20.63 -23.32 16.11
CA PHE A 254 20.43 -22.16 15.26
C PHE A 254 21.70 -21.29 15.24
N PRO A 255 22.10 -20.77 14.07
CA PRO A 255 23.14 -19.76 13.98
C PRO A 255 22.88 -18.54 14.89
N MET A 256 23.95 -17.84 15.28
CA MET A 256 23.82 -16.64 16.13
C MET A 256 23.03 -15.54 15.43
N ASP A 257 23.18 -15.42 14.12
CA ASP A 257 22.50 -14.48 13.23
C ASP A 257 21.08 -14.92 12.83
N ALA A 258 20.60 -16.09 13.27
CA ALA A 258 19.22 -16.49 13.01
C ALA A 258 18.24 -15.52 13.67
N GLU A 259 17.32 -14.99 12.87
CA GLU A 259 16.24 -14.11 13.29
C GLU A 259 14.89 -14.81 13.19
N PHE A 260 13.95 -14.35 14.00
CA PHE A 260 12.56 -14.81 14.02
C PHE A 260 11.67 -13.58 13.95
N PRO A 261 11.37 -13.08 12.73
CA PRO A 261 10.65 -11.84 12.55
C PRO A 261 9.18 -11.99 12.97
N GLU A 262 8.65 -10.87 13.45
CA GLU A 262 7.25 -10.72 13.79
C GLU A 262 6.33 -10.96 12.58
N GLY A 263 5.20 -11.64 12.80
CA GLY A 263 4.16 -11.89 11.80
C GLY A 263 4.55 -12.86 10.69
N ARG A 264 5.72 -13.49 10.76
CA ARG A 264 6.28 -14.34 9.70
C ARG A 264 6.70 -15.70 10.25
N ALA A 265 6.81 -16.67 9.34
CA ALA A 265 7.42 -17.96 9.63
C ALA A 265 8.84 -18.01 9.08
N VAL A 266 9.73 -18.71 9.78
CA VAL A 266 11.09 -19.02 9.31
C VAL A 266 11.15 -20.52 9.03
N ALA A 267 11.23 -20.85 7.74
CA ALA A 267 11.24 -22.20 7.24
C ALA A 267 12.66 -22.73 7.09
N TYR A 268 12.84 -24.00 7.47
CA TYR A 268 14.05 -24.77 7.24
C TYR A 268 13.67 -26.08 6.56
N ASP A 269 14.31 -26.38 5.44
CA ASP A 269 14.30 -27.73 4.88
C ASP A 269 15.27 -28.58 5.69
N VAL A 270 14.74 -29.65 6.29
CA VAL A 270 15.50 -30.54 7.16
C VAL A 270 15.57 -31.92 6.53
N THR A 271 16.78 -32.40 6.30
CA THR A 271 17.00 -33.77 5.81
C THR A 271 17.58 -34.63 6.92
N VAL A 272 16.85 -35.66 7.31
CA VAL A 272 17.28 -36.64 8.33
C VAL A 272 18.02 -37.79 7.63
N ASN A 273 19.31 -37.91 7.89
CA ASN A 273 20.14 -39.02 7.42
C ASN A 273 20.39 -39.99 8.59
N TYR A 274 20.87 -41.20 8.27
CA TYR A 274 21.06 -42.29 9.25
C TYR A 274 21.80 -41.89 10.53
N ASN A 275 22.75 -40.95 10.43
CA ASN A 275 23.60 -40.50 11.55
C ASN A 275 23.78 -38.97 11.63
N SER A 276 22.98 -38.18 10.90
CA SER A 276 23.09 -36.73 10.89
C SER A 276 21.82 -36.05 10.41
N VAL A 277 21.61 -34.80 10.82
CA VAL A 277 20.62 -33.90 10.23
C VAL A 277 21.31 -32.78 9.49
N SER A 278 20.72 -32.32 8.39
CA SER A 278 21.14 -31.11 7.68
C SER A 278 19.97 -30.15 7.56
N PHE A 279 20.23 -28.88 7.82
CA PHE A 279 19.27 -27.79 7.68
C PHE A 279 19.71 -26.93 6.49
N SER A 280 18.75 -26.42 5.74
CA SER A 280 18.99 -25.37 4.73
C SER A 280 19.36 -24.04 5.38
N ASP A 281 19.75 -23.07 4.55
CA ASP A 281 19.63 -21.67 4.93
C ASP A 281 18.16 -21.33 5.23
N PRO A 282 17.88 -20.40 6.17
CA PRO A 282 16.51 -20.04 6.52
C PRO A 282 15.79 -19.36 5.35
N GLU A 283 14.51 -19.68 5.19
CA GLU A 283 13.60 -19.01 4.26
C GLU A 283 12.52 -18.29 5.08
N ILE A 284 12.38 -16.97 4.94
CA ILE A 284 11.29 -16.24 5.57
C ILE A 284 10.04 -16.40 4.72
N VAL A 285 9.03 -17.08 5.26
CA VAL A 285 7.78 -17.41 4.57
C VAL A 285 6.56 -16.86 5.31
N ALA A 286 5.39 -16.99 4.70
CA ALA A 286 4.12 -16.66 5.34
C ALA A 286 3.86 -17.57 6.55
N TRP A 287 3.19 -17.02 7.56
CA TRP A 287 2.68 -17.79 8.70
C TRP A 287 1.75 -18.92 8.23
N LYS A 288 1.79 -20.08 8.90
CA LYS A 288 0.94 -21.23 8.63
C LYS A 288 0.11 -21.66 9.85
N GLY A 289 -1.19 -21.88 9.67
CA GLY A 289 -2.07 -22.58 10.62
C GLY A 289 -2.80 -21.67 11.62
N GLY A 290 -3.99 -22.12 12.00
CA GLY A 290 -5.07 -21.30 12.60
C GLY A 290 -6.27 -21.30 11.66
N ASP A 291 -7.51 -21.32 12.17
CA ASP A 291 -8.74 -21.54 11.39
C ASP A 291 -8.73 -20.82 10.02
N VAL A 292 -8.85 -21.63 8.96
CA VAL A 292 -8.89 -21.25 7.53
C VAL A 292 -7.79 -20.29 7.05
N GLU A 293 -6.51 -20.61 7.27
CA GLU A 293 -5.47 -20.21 6.32
C GLU A 293 -5.47 -21.16 5.12
N ASN A 294 -6.45 -20.96 4.23
CA ASN A 294 -6.19 -21.24 2.84
C ASN A 294 -5.08 -20.28 2.39
N ILE A 295 -4.09 -20.83 1.69
CA ILE A 295 -3.41 -20.27 0.49
C ILE A 295 -3.60 -18.76 0.36
N THR A 296 -2.54 -17.97 0.18
CA THR A 296 -2.65 -16.58 -0.31
C THR A 296 -3.45 -16.57 -1.62
N VAL A 297 -4.77 -16.51 -1.47
CA VAL A 297 -5.77 -16.25 -2.48
C VAL A 297 -6.00 -14.77 -2.27
N TYR A 298 -5.30 -13.97 -3.06
CA TYR A 298 -5.67 -12.58 -3.22
C TYR A 298 -7.13 -12.56 -3.70
N PRO A 299 -8.07 -11.98 -2.94
CA PRO A 299 -9.40 -11.76 -3.47
C PRO A 299 -9.30 -10.80 -4.67
N PRO A 300 -10.24 -10.86 -5.64
CA PRO A 300 -10.25 -10.04 -6.85
C PRO A 300 -10.42 -8.52 -6.63
N GLU A 301 -10.21 -8.03 -5.40
CA GLU A 301 -10.31 -6.62 -5.01
C GLU A 301 -8.99 -6.07 -4.43
N PHE A 302 -7.91 -6.87 -4.36
CA PHE A 302 -6.61 -6.48 -3.79
C PHE A 302 -5.80 -5.48 -4.67
N TYR A 303 -6.32 -5.05 -5.81
CA TYR A 303 -5.56 -4.20 -6.72
C TYR A 303 -5.47 -2.77 -6.23
N GLU A 304 -6.50 -2.29 -5.53
CA GLU A 304 -6.67 -0.87 -5.17
C GLU A 304 -5.58 -0.33 -4.23
N GLU A 305 -4.82 -1.21 -3.58
CA GLU A 305 -3.82 -0.82 -2.59
C GLU A 305 -2.36 -1.01 -3.04
N THR A 306 -2.10 -1.78 -4.10
CA THR A 306 -0.72 -1.99 -4.56
C THR A 306 -0.25 -0.83 -5.46
N PRO A 307 0.84 -0.11 -5.13
CA PRO A 307 1.22 1.09 -5.87
C PRO A 307 1.83 0.75 -7.24
N ASN A 308 1.91 1.75 -8.12
CA ASN A 308 2.66 1.64 -9.37
C ASN A 308 4.12 2.10 -9.26
N CYS A 309 4.47 2.74 -8.13
CA CYS A 309 5.81 3.15 -7.80
C CYS A 309 6.22 2.57 -6.44
N TYR A 310 7.41 1.98 -6.38
CA TYR A 310 8.02 1.52 -5.14
C TYR A 310 9.26 2.37 -4.84
N ILE A 311 9.28 2.99 -3.67
CA ILE A 311 10.48 3.63 -3.13
C ILE A 311 11.33 2.56 -2.47
N VAL A 312 12.58 2.42 -2.89
CA VAL A 312 13.48 1.38 -2.40
C VAL A 312 14.83 2.00 -2.06
N ALA A 313 15.34 1.78 -0.85
CA ALA A 313 16.68 2.23 -0.50
C ALA A 313 17.75 1.49 -1.33
N PRO A 314 18.85 2.13 -1.75
CA PRO A 314 19.95 1.46 -2.42
C PRO A 314 20.51 0.28 -1.62
N GLY A 315 20.65 -0.89 -2.25
CA GLY A 315 21.09 -2.13 -1.60
C GLY A 315 19.98 -2.95 -0.96
N SER A 316 18.74 -2.47 -0.98
CA SER A 316 17.56 -3.18 -0.48
C SER A 316 16.85 -3.96 -1.58
N THR A 317 15.91 -4.80 -1.16
CA THR A 317 15.04 -5.62 -2.01
C THR A 317 13.58 -5.29 -1.73
N VAL A 318 12.75 -5.32 -2.77
CA VAL A 318 11.29 -5.22 -2.65
C VAL A 318 10.63 -6.42 -3.34
N HIS A 319 9.55 -6.92 -2.76
CA HIS A 319 8.72 -7.97 -3.32
C HIS A 319 7.43 -7.33 -3.87
N ILE A 320 7.19 -7.49 -5.16
CA ILE A 320 6.04 -6.92 -5.86
C ILE A 320 5.07 -8.05 -6.21
N PRO A 321 3.85 -8.06 -5.65
CA PRO A 321 2.84 -9.04 -6.01
C PRO A 321 2.51 -8.98 -7.51
N VAL A 322 2.63 -10.12 -8.21
CA VAL A 322 2.34 -10.19 -9.66
C VAL A 322 0.85 -10.13 -9.94
N ILE A 323 0.03 -10.44 -8.94
CA ILE A 323 -1.42 -10.52 -9.01
C ILE A 323 -2.06 -9.27 -9.64
N LYS A 324 -1.48 -8.08 -9.42
CA LYS A 324 -1.91 -6.84 -10.09
C LYS A 324 -1.94 -6.94 -11.60
N ALA A 325 -0.96 -7.61 -12.21
CA ALA A 325 -0.95 -7.79 -13.65
C ALA A 325 -2.07 -8.70 -14.15
N TYR A 326 -2.54 -9.65 -13.34
CA TYR A 326 -3.61 -10.55 -13.74
C TYR A 326 -4.97 -9.86 -13.65
N ASP A 327 -5.25 -9.20 -12.54
CA ASP A 327 -6.57 -8.63 -12.32
C ASP A 327 -6.82 -7.34 -13.06
N MET A 328 -5.79 -6.52 -13.28
CA MET A 328 -5.99 -5.37 -14.17
C MET A 328 -6.46 -5.85 -15.55
N TRP A 329 -5.90 -6.93 -16.08
CA TRP A 329 -6.33 -7.48 -17.36
C TRP A 329 -7.62 -8.29 -17.32
N ARG A 330 -8.01 -8.80 -16.14
CA ARG A 330 -9.24 -9.58 -15.95
C ARG A 330 -10.44 -8.67 -15.69
N ASP A 331 -10.28 -7.66 -14.86
CA ASP A 331 -11.36 -6.98 -14.16
C ASP A 331 -11.43 -5.47 -14.47
N ALA A 332 -10.32 -4.80 -14.83
CA ALA A 332 -10.35 -3.36 -15.09
C ALA A 332 -11.24 -3.02 -16.31
N PRO A 333 -12.29 -2.18 -16.16
CA PRO A 333 -13.24 -1.89 -17.23
C PRO A 333 -12.59 -1.42 -18.53
N GLU A 334 -11.51 -0.65 -18.44
CA GLU A 334 -10.78 -0.14 -19.58
C GLU A 334 -10.04 -1.21 -20.39
N LEU A 335 -9.76 -2.39 -19.78
CA LEU A 335 -9.01 -3.48 -20.40
C LEU A 335 -9.90 -4.65 -20.86
N GLN A 336 -11.15 -4.72 -20.42
CA GLN A 336 -12.07 -5.82 -20.77
C GLN A 336 -12.32 -5.95 -22.28
N GLU A 337 -12.18 -4.87 -23.06
CA GLU A 337 -12.39 -4.92 -24.52
C GLU A 337 -11.28 -5.65 -25.30
N PHE A 338 -10.12 -5.91 -24.68
CA PHE A 338 -8.95 -6.47 -25.38
C PHE A 338 -8.80 -8.00 -25.28
N ASP A 339 -9.65 -8.69 -24.50
CA ASP A 339 -9.71 -10.16 -24.35
C ASP A 339 -8.33 -10.83 -24.25
N ALA A 340 -7.57 -10.46 -23.21
CA ALA A 340 -6.19 -10.89 -23.06
C ALA A 340 -6.05 -12.36 -22.62
N ASP A 341 -5.22 -13.12 -23.34
CA ASP A 341 -4.77 -14.43 -22.88
C ASP A 341 -3.74 -14.27 -21.73
N LEU A 342 -4.12 -14.75 -20.54
CA LEU A 342 -3.31 -14.77 -19.32
C LEU A 342 -2.78 -16.18 -18.97
N SER A 343 -2.94 -17.17 -19.85
CA SER A 343 -2.51 -18.56 -19.62
C SER A 343 -1.05 -18.84 -20.00
N GLY A 344 -0.37 -17.87 -20.62
CA GLY A 344 1.01 -17.99 -21.07
C GLY A 344 2.04 -17.99 -19.93
N GLU A 345 3.29 -18.29 -20.27
CA GLU A 345 4.39 -18.31 -19.29
C GLU A 345 4.60 -16.94 -18.64
N LEU A 346 4.71 -16.94 -17.31
CA LEU A 346 5.08 -15.77 -16.50
C LEU A 346 6.60 -15.60 -16.43
N THR A 347 7.08 -14.43 -16.84
CA THR A 347 8.49 -14.00 -16.75
C THR A 347 8.58 -12.56 -16.24
N ALA A 348 9.75 -12.18 -15.71
CA ALA A 348 10.03 -10.82 -15.24
C ALA A 348 11.24 -10.25 -15.99
N GLU A 349 11.25 -8.93 -16.21
CA GLU A 349 12.37 -8.23 -16.83
C GLU A 349 12.55 -6.80 -16.29
N VAL A 350 13.77 -6.28 -16.42
CA VAL A 350 14.04 -4.84 -16.36
C VAL A 350 13.78 -4.29 -17.75
N VAL A 351 12.77 -3.44 -17.91
CA VAL A 351 12.46 -2.79 -19.18
C VAL A 351 13.54 -1.76 -19.50
N TRP A 352 13.76 -0.84 -18.57
CA TRP A 352 14.82 0.16 -18.65
C TRP A 352 15.26 0.62 -17.26
N GLN A 353 16.47 1.17 -17.17
CA GLN A 353 17.03 1.83 -15.98
C GLN A 353 17.93 3.00 -16.37
N ASP A 354 18.01 4.03 -15.54
CA ASP A 354 18.84 5.23 -15.80
C ASP A 354 20.29 5.09 -15.28
N VAL A 355 20.56 4.05 -14.49
CA VAL A 355 21.88 3.66 -14.01
C VAL A 355 22.13 2.19 -14.35
N ASP A 356 23.24 1.89 -15.03
CA ASP A 356 23.53 0.53 -15.49
C ASP A 356 23.76 -0.42 -14.31
N GLY A 357 22.98 -1.50 -14.28
CA GLY A 357 22.96 -2.49 -13.22
C GLY A 357 22.33 -2.00 -11.92
N LEU A 358 21.50 -0.95 -11.94
CA LEU A 358 20.82 -0.41 -10.75
C LEU A 358 19.93 -1.47 -10.07
N VAL A 359 19.18 -2.22 -10.88
CA VAL A 359 18.26 -3.24 -10.39
C VAL A 359 18.45 -4.58 -11.11
N SER A 360 18.09 -5.65 -10.41
CA SER A 360 17.92 -6.98 -10.98
C SER A 360 16.57 -7.55 -10.55
N VAL A 361 15.97 -8.40 -11.39
CA VAL A 361 14.66 -8.99 -11.12
C VAL A 361 14.70 -10.51 -11.19
N SER A 362 13.95 -11.14 -10.30
CA SER A 362 13.64 -12.56 -10.34
C SER A 362 12.17 -12.80 -9.98
N LEU A 363 11.70 -14.02 -10.19
CA LEU A 363 10.34 -14.41 -9.80
C LEU A 363 10.41 -15.45 -8.70
N GLU A 364 9.73 -15.16 -7.60
CA GLU A 364 9.32 -16.13 -6.60
C GLU A 364 8.02 -16.77 -7.09
N LYS A 365 8.15 -17.91 -7.77
CA LYS A 365 7.02 -18.56 -8.44
C LYS A 365 6.15 -19.32 -7.44
N ALA A 366 4.85 -19.02 -7.44
CA ALA A 366 3.84 -19.78 -6.71
C ALA A 366 3.26 -20.93 -7.56
N ALA A 367 2.38 -21.75 -6.95
CA ALA A 367 1.68 -22.82 -7.66
C ALA A 367 0.76 -22.27 -8.77
N SER A 368 0.06 -21.16 -8.51
CA SER A 368 -0.60 -20.37 -9.54
C SER A 368 0.32 -19.22 -9.98
N PRO A 369 0.55 -19.01 -11.29
CA PRO A 369 1.38 -17.91 -11.77
C PRO A 369 0.93 -16.54 -11.25
N GLU A 370 -0.38 -16.31 -11.14
CA GLU A 370 -0.94 -15.05 -10.65
C GLU A 370 -0.61 -14.74 -9.17
N GLN A 371 -0.33 -15.78 -8.38
CA GLN A 371 0.05 -15.65 -6.97
C GLN A 371 1.56 -15.49 -6.76
N SER A 372 2.34 -15.38 -7.84
CA SER A 372 3.80 -15.20 -7.74
C SER A 372 4.16 -13.78 -7.28
N ALA A 373 5.38 -13.59 -6.81
CA ALA A 373 5.95 -12.27 -6.55
C ALA A 373 7.18 -12.03 -7.45
N MET A 374 7.35 -10.78 -7.91
CA MET A 374 8.59 -10.33 -8.49
C MET A 374 9.49 -9.81 -7.37
N ILE A 375 10.70 -10.35 -7.28
CA ILE A 375 11.73 -9.84 -6.39
C ILE A 375 12.56 -8.84 -7.19
N VAL A 376 12.63 -7.60 -6.72
CA VAL A 376 13.49 -6.55 -7.28
C VAL A 376 14.58 -6.25 -6.27
N SER A 377 15.83 -6.58 -6.61
CA SER A 377 17.00 -6.28 -5.77
C SER A 377 17.80 -5.13 -6.37
N THR A 378 18.11 -4.13 -5.55
CA THR A 378 18.90 -2.95 -5.94
C THR A 378 20.37 -3.14 -5.59
N ASP A 379 21.29 -2.61 -6.40
CA ASP A 379 22.72 -2.62 -6.11
C ASP A 379 23.13 -1.33 -5.39
N GLY A 380 23.42 -1.41 -4.09
CA GLY A 380 23.81 -0.26 -3.28
C GLY A 380 25.08 0.45 -3.75
N SER A 381 25.95 -0.22 -4.53
CA SER A 381 27.13 0.41 -5.12
C SER A 381 26.80 1.35 -6.28
N LYS A 382 25.59 1.25 -6.83
CA LYS A 382 25.06 2.09 -7.92
C LYS A 382 24.37 3.35 -7.41
N GLY A 383 24.07 3.41 -6.10
CA GLY A 383 23.40 4.56 -5.48
C GLY A 383 21.94 4.69 -5.89
N SER A 384 21.49 5.93 -6.07
CA SER A 384 20.09 6.26 -6.39
C SER A 384 19.84 6.34 -7.89
N GLY A 385 18.62 6.05 -8.30
CA GLY A 385 18.19 6.13 -9.71
C GLY A 385 16.76 5.65 -9.90
N ASN A 386 16.39 5.41 -11.15
CA ASN A 386 15.06 4.96 -11.56
C ASN A 386 15.16 3.75 -12.48
N ALA A 387 14.21 2.84 -12.33
CA ALA A 387 14.02 1.74 -13.25
C ALA A 387 12.53 1.50 -13.52
N VAL A 388 12.23 0.89 -14.66
CA VAL A 388 10.95 0.26 -14.93
C VAL A 388 11.16 -1.23 -15.05
N VAL A 389 10.46 -1.98 -14.22
CA VAL A 389 10.44 -3.44 -14.24
C VAL A 389 9.06 -3.93 -14.66
N ALA A 390 8.98 -5.11 -15.26
CA ALA A 390 7.74 -5.61 -15.83
C ALA A 390 7.60 -7.12 -15.71
N VAL A 391 6.35 -7.58 -15.65
CA VAL A 391 6.01 -8.99 -15.90
C VAL A 391 5.49 -9.17 -17.31
N ARG A 392 5.90 -10.26 -17.95
CA ARG A 392 5.31 -10.76 -19.19
C ARG A 392 4.50 -12.01 -18.92
N ILE A 393 3.34 -12.10 -19.57
CA ILE A 393 2.51 -13.31 -19.60
C ILE A 393 2.32 -13.69 -21.06
N GLY A 394 2.81 -14.86 -21.46
CA GLY A 394 2.80 -15.29 -22.86
C GLY A 394 3.69 -14.44 -23.77
N GLY A 395 4.77 -13.87 -23.21
CA GLY A 395 5.72 -13.04 -23.94
C GLY A 395 5.31 -11.58 -24.14
N VAL A 396 4.14 -11.15 -23.67
CA VAL A 396 3.66 -9.76 -23.73
C VAL A 396 3.74 -9.14 -22.35
N ILE A 397 4.27 -7.91 -22.23
CA ILE A 397 4.24 -7.18 -20.95
C ILE A 397 2.76 -6.97 -20.56
N ARG A 398 2.39 -7.44 -19.37
CA ARG A 398 1.03 -7.25 -18.84
C ARG A 398 0.99 -6.22 -17.74
N TRP A 399 2.08 -5.97 -17.05
CA TRP A 399 2.16 -4.83 -16.15
C TRP A 399 3.61 -4.45 -15.92
N SER A 400 3.80 -3.20 -15.51
CA SER A 400 5.09 -2.60 -15.22
C SER A 400 4.97 -1.67 -14.02
N TRP A 401 6.07 -1.55 -13.29
CA TRP A 401 6.20 -0.73 -12.10
C TRP A 401 7.42 0.18 -12.20
N HIS A 402 7.30 1.37 -11.64
CA HIS A 402 8.41 2.29 -11.42
C HIS A 402 9.12 1.91 -10.11
N ILE A 403 10.43 1.69 -10.18
CA ILE A 403 11.29 1.51 -9.01
C ILE A 403 12.09 2.78 -8.83
N TRP A 404 11.78 3.52 -7.77
CA TRP A 404 12.48 4.75 -7.40
C TRP A 404 13.51 4.41 -6.31
N VAL A 405 14.76 4.21 -6.73
CA VAL A 405 15.84 3.82 -5.83
C VAL A 405 16.41 5.07 -5.16
N THR A 406 16.16 5.28 -3.87
CA THR A 406 16.52 6.50 -3.13
C THR A 406 16.43 6.30 -1.62
N ASP A 407 17.24 7.03 -0.85
CA ASP A 407 17.15 7.12 0.63
C ASP A 407 16.07 8.12 1.10
N TYR A 408 15.22 8.56 0.20
CA TYR A 408 14.17 9.54 0.48
C TYR A 408 12.98 8.84 1.12
N ASP A 409 12.57 9.31 2.29
CA ASP A 409 11.35 8.87 2.96
C ASP A 409 10.31 10.00 2.93
N PRO A 410 9.29 9.92 2.06
CA PRO A 410 8.32 10.98 1.93
C PRO A 410 7.45 11.18 3.19
N ALA A 411 7.30 10.17 4.06
CA ALA A 411 6.54 10.31 5.29
C ALA A 411 7.29 11.17 6.34
N ALA A 412 8.62 11.14 6.31
CA ALA A 412 9.47 11.97 7.17
C ALA A 412 9.89 13.30 6.53
N GLN A 413 9.83 13.40 5.19
CA GLN A 413 10.39 14.49 4.40
C GLN A 413 9.33 15.11 3.47
N SER A 414 8.19 15.49 4.04
CA SER A 414 7.10 16.17 3.36
C SER A 414 7.05 17.67 3.69
N VAL A 415 6.26 18.42 2.91
CA VAL A 415 5.94 19.82 3.17
C VAL A 415 4.43 20.01 3.21
N SER A 416 3.93 20.60 4.29
CA SER A 416 2.50 20.80 4.50
C SER A 416 2.06 22.23 4.20
N HIS A 417 0.86 22.35 3.66
CA HIS A 417 0.23 23.63 3.31
C HIS A 417 -1.26 23.61 3.58
N TYR A 418 -1.78 24.61 4.29
CA TYR A 418 -3.22 24.76 4.49
C TYR A 418 -3.83 25.55 3.34
N ASN A 419 -4.71 24.93 2.57
CA ASN A 419 -5.29 25.53 1.35
C ASN A 419 -6.56 26.37 1.61
N GLY A 420 -6.83 26.74 2.87
CA GLY A 420 -8.06 27.44 3.27
C GLY A 420 -9.24 26.50 3.62
N PHE A 421 -9.12 25.21 3.31
CA PHE A 421 -10.14 24.20 3.58
C PHE A 421 -9.54 23.00 4.33
N LYS A 422 -8.43 22.46 3.83
CA LYS A 422 -7.72 21.31 4.38
C LYS A 422 -6.20 21.48 4.30
N THR A 423 -5.50 20.67 5.08
CA THR A 423 -4.04 20.56 4.97
C THR A 423 -3.70 19.62 3.83
N ILE A 424 -2.89 20.11 2.89
CA ILE A 424 -2.30 19.36 1.80
C ILE A 424 -0.85 19.08 2.15
N GLU A 425 -0.47 17.82 2.15
CA GLU A 425 0.90 17.40 2.42
C GLU A 425 1.55 16.94 1.11
N PHE A 426 2.55 17.66 0.63
CA PHE A 426 3.30 17.34 -0.59
C PHE A 426 4.59 16.59 -0.24
N MET A 427 5.02 15.72 -1.15
CA MET A 427 6.42 15.32 -1.20
C MET A 427 7.33 16.55 -1.36
N ASP A 428 8.53 16.54 -0.78
CA ASP A 428 9.48 17.67 -0.90
C ASP A 428 10.12 17.78 -2.31
N ARG A 429 9.95 16.75 -3.15
CA ARG A 429 10.55 16.62 -4.48
C ARG A 429 9.61 15.95 -5.48
N ASN A 430 9.98 16.04 -6.75
CA ASN A 430 9.23 15.40 -7.83
C ASN A 430 9.36 13.88 -7.77
N LEU A 431 8.34 13.16 -8.25
CA LEU A 431 8.35 11.71 -8.34
C LEU A 431 9.53 11.23 -9.21
N GLY A 432 10.36 10.35 -8.66
CA GLY A 432 11.58 9.85 -9.30
C GLY A 432 12.80 10.77 -9.20
N ALA A 433 12.72 11.89 -8.48
CA ALA A 433 13.87 12.77 -8.25
C ALA A 433 14.79 12.21 -7.16
N THR A 434 16.10 12.11 -7.41
CA THR A 434 17.05 11.60 -6.41
C THR A 434 17.68 12.72 -5.56
N SER A 435 17.26 13.96 -5.78
CA SER A 435 17.71 15.16 -5.05
C SER A 435 16.58 16.17 -4.94
N ASN A 436 16.59 17.00 -3.90
CA ASN A 436 15.76 18.21 -3.79
C ASN A 436 16.62 19.49 -3.80
N THR A 437 17.91 19.35 -4.13
CA THR A 437 18.85 20.47 -4.17
C THR A 437 18.56 21.35 -5.38
N PRO A 438 18.40 22.67 -5.21
CA PRO A 438 18.19 23.57 -6.34
C PRO A 438 19.34 23.52 -7.37
N ASP A 439 19.00 23.74 -8.65
CA ASP A 439 19.88 23.57 -9.84
C ASP A 439 20.49 22.16 -10.06
N ASP A 440 20.22 21.17 -9.20
CA ASP A 440 20.66 19.80 -9.41
C ASP A 440 19.76 19.12 -10.46
N LEU A 441 20.36 18.55 -11.50
CA LEU A 441 19.63 17.82 -12.55
C LEU A 441 18.83 16.64 -11.99
N SER A 442 19.31 16.04 -10.90
CA SER A 442 18.65 14.94 -10.19
C SER A 442 17.33 15.37 -9.50
N SER A 443 17.05 16.67 -9.43
CA SER A 443 15.81 17.20 -8.84
C SER A 443 14.61 17.23 -9.77
N MET A 444 14.82 17.04 -11.08
CA MET A 444 13.74 17.13 -12.05
C MET A 444 12.74 15.97 -11.95
N GLY A 445 13.22 14.80 -11.51
CA GLY A 445 12.44 13.57 -11.49
C GLY A 445 12.07 13.06 -12.87
N MET A 446 10.95 12.34 -12.93
CA MET A 446 10.46 11.66 -14.12
C MET A 446 9.29 12.41 -14.76
N TYR A 447 9.03 12.11 -16.03
CA TYR A 447 7.92 12.66 -16.80
C TYR A 447 6.85 11.60 -17.02
N TYR A 448 5.59 11.99 -16.85
CA TYR A 448 4.44 11.12 -17.03
C TYR A 448 3.51 11.74 -18.08
N GLN A 449 2.91 10.91 -18.92
CA GLN A 449 1.75 11.32 -19.71
C GLN A 449 0.50 11.19 -18.83
N TRP A 450 -0.40 12.16 -18.89
CA TRP A 450 -1.53 12.21 -17.96
C TRP A 450 -2.37 10.93 -18.01
N GLY A 451 -2.60 10.31 -16.86
CA GLY A 451 -3.34 9.05 -16.75
C GLY A 451 -2.51 7.78 -16.99
N ARG A 452 -1.19 7.88 -17.23
CA ARG A 452 -0.29 6.73 -17.27
C ARG A 452 0.42 6.53 -15.94
N LYS A 453 0.64 5.27 -15.61
CA LYS A 453 1.50 4.84 -14.50
C LYS A 453 2.99 4.81 -14.84
N ASP A 454 3.34 4.71 -16.13
CA ASP A 454 4.72 4.47 -16.57
C ASP A 454 5.52 5.78 -16.70
N PRO A 455 6.71 5.87 -16.07
CA PRO A 455 7.57 7.04 -16.16
C PRO A 455 8.43 7.06 -17.42
N PHE A 456 8.80 8.27 -17.85
CA PHE A 456 9.77 8.54 -18.91
C PHE A 456 10.92 9.40 -18.39
N PRO A 457 12.19 9.01 -18.67
CA PRO A 457 13.32 9.87 -18.35
C PRO A 457 13.25 11.15 -19.19
N ALA A 458 13.91 12.19 -18.70
CA ALA A 458 14.08 13.43 -19.44
C ALA A 458 14.69 13.14 -20.83
N PRO A 459 14.08 13.59 -21.94
CA PRO A 459 14.68 13.53 -23.28
C PRO A 459 16.09 14.16 -23.31
N ASN A 460 16.97 13.57 -24.12
CA ASN A 460 18.35 14.03 -24.31
C ASN A 460 18.48 15.36 -25.09
N VAL A 461 17.36 15.92 -25.58
CA VAL A 461 17.34 17.18 -26.34
C VAL A 461 16.40 18.18 -25.67
N ILE A 462 16.91 19.36 -25.33
CA ILE A 462 16.17 20.43 -24.62
C ILE A 462 16.14 21.70 -25.47
N TYR A 463 14.96 22.29 -25.64
CA TYR A 463 14.74 23.63 -26.17
C TYR A 463 14.40 24.59 -25.04
N LEU A 464 15.39 25.37 -24.63
CA LEU A 464 15.22 26.39 -23.61
C LEU A 464 14.51 27.60 -24.22
N GLY A 465 13.47 28.09 -23.54
CA GLY A 465 12.62 29.21 -24.00
C GLY A 465 13.32 30.58 -24.11
N THR A 466 14.66 30.62 -24.15
CA THR A 466 15.51 31.83 -24.21
C THR A 466 16.47 31.86 -25.40
N GLY A 467 16.46 30.86 -26.29
CA GLY A 467 17.29 30.88 -27.51
C GLY A 467 18.79 30.68 -27.27
N PHE A 468 19.18 30.21 -26.08
CA PHE A 468 20.53 29.73 -25.79
C PHE A 468 20.51 28.21 -25.62
N PHE A 469 21.51 27.52 -26.17
CA PHE A 469 21.86 26.16 -25.79
C PHE A 469 22.55 26.26 -24.43
N TYR A 470 22.03 25.61 -23.37
CA TYR A 470 22.99 25.08 -22.41
C TYR A 470 23.81 24.06 -23.20
N ASP A 471 25.13 24.13 -23.09
CA ASP A 471 26.02 23.17 -23.74
C ASP A 471 25.66 21.77 -23.22
N ILE A 472 24.93 21.01 -24.06
CA ILE A 472 24.15 19.82 -23.71
C ILE A 472 25.03 18.57 -23.60
N GLU A 473 26.34 18.69 -23.78
CA GLU A 473 27.29 17.57 -23.61
C GLU A 473 27.29 16.98 -22.18
N GLN A 474 26.66 17.63 -21.20
CA GLN A 474 26.48 17.14 -19.82
C GLN A 474 25.09 16.53 -19.51
N TYR A 475 24.16 16.51 -20.47
CA TYR A 475 22.77 16.05 -20.27
C TYR A 475 22.51 14.66 -20.87
N ASP A 476 23.48 13.77 -20.79
CA ASP A 476 23.23 12.36 -21.10
C ASP A 476 22.57 11.73 -19.87
N ARG A 477 21.26 11.46 -19.95
CA ARG A 477 20.59 10.55 -19.03
C ARG A 477 20.54 9.19 -19.71
N PRO A 478 21.60 8.38 -19.57
CA PRO A 478 21.70 7.13 -20.29
C PRO A 478 20.54 6.23 -19.88
N VAL A 479 19.87 5.65 -20.87
CA VAL A 479 18.84 4.64 -20.65
C VAL A 479 19.45 3.30 -21.03
N TYR A 480 19.57 2.41 -20.04
CA TYR A 480 20.04 1.04 -20.23
C TYR A 480 18.84 0.10 -20.30
N GLY A 481 18.90 -0.88 -21.20
CA GLY A 481 17.77 -1.78 -21.49
C GLY A 481 17.08 -1.40 -22.80
N THR A 482 15.74 -1.44 -22.81
CA THR A 482 14.92 -1.08 -23.97
C THR A 482 14.89 0.44 -24.14
N PRO A 483 15.28 0.99 -25.30
CA PRO A 483 15.28 2.43 -25.51
C PRO A 483 13.89 3.05 -25.39
N ILE A 484 13.85 4.31 -24.97
CA ILE A 484 12.62 5.12 -25.04
C ILE A 484 12.32 5.43 -26.51
N VAL A 485 11.12 5.04 -26.96
CA VAL A 485 10.66 5.26 -28.34
C VAL A 485 9.52 6.25 -28.32
N ARG A 486 9.41 7.10 -29.35
CA ARG A 486 8.26 7.97 -29.56
C ARG A 486 7.44 7.48 -30.74
N GLU A 487 6.13 7.36 -30.58
CA GLU A 487 5.25 6.81 -31.61
C GLU A 487 3.99 7.67 -31.80
N GLN A 488 3.68 8.03 -33.05
CA GLN A 488 2.39 8.62 -33.41
C GLN A 488 1.35 7.51 -33.53
N ARG A 489 0.22 7.63 -32.83
CA ARG A 489 -0.87 6.64 -32.93
C ARG A 489 -2.17 7.29 -33.41
N GLY A 490 -2.78 6.66 -34.42
CA GLY A 490 -3.94 7.22 -35.13
C GLY A 490 -5.31 6.63 -34.78
N ASP A 491 -5.40 5.43 -34.19
CA ASP A 491 -6.66 4.66 -34.16
C ASP A 491 -6.98 4.05 -32.78
N GLY A 492 -8.20 4.30 -32.27
CA GLY A 492 -8.81 3.57 -31.15
C GLY A 492 -8.20 3.81 -29.76
N GLN A 493 -8.72 3.10 -28.76
CA GLN A 493 -8.22 3.11 -27.38
C GLN A 493 -6.79 2.53 -27.31
N ASN A 494 -5.89 3.14 -26.54
CA ASN A 494 -4.44 2.88 -26.54
C ASN A 494 -3.92 2.22 -25.26
N LEU A 495 -4.77 1.99 -24.26
CA LEU A 495 -4.32 1.61 -22.92
C LEU A 495 -3.55 0.29 -22.91
N ALA A 496 -4.11 -0.76 -23.52
CA ALA A 496 -3.48 -2.07 -23.65
C ALA A 496 -2.09 -2.00 -24.32
N ASN A 497 -1.94 -1.17 -25.36
CA ASN A 497 -0.66 -1.00 -26.04
C ASN A 497 0.33 -0.23 -25.18
N ALA A 498 -0.13 0.79 -24.44
CA ALA A 498 0.72 1.53 -23.53
C ALA A 498 1.25 0.68 -22.37
N ILE A 499 0.43 -0.23 -21.85
CA ILE A 499 0.85 -1.23 -20.86
C ILE A 499 1.87 -2.21 -21.46
N ALA A 500 1.62 -2.71 -22.68
CA ALA A 500 2.53 -3.64 -23.33
C ALA A 500 3.87 -3.01 -23.74
N ASN A 501 3.93 -1.68 -23.83
CA ASN A 501 5.09 -0.91 -24.26
C ASN A 501 5.34 0.29 -23.33
N PRO A 502 5.76 0.05 -22.07
CA PRO A 502 5.95 1.11 -21.08
C PRO A 502 7.10 2.07 -21.44
N ASN A 503 7.97 1.69 -22.37
CA ASN A 503 9.04 2.51 -22.92
C ASN A 503 8.62 3.36 -24.16
N VAL A 504 7.36 3.26 -24.61
CA VAL A 504 6.87 4.05 -25.76
C VAL A 504 6.10 5.28 -25.27
N PHE A 505 6.60 6.45 -25.63
CA PHE A 505 5.96 7.74 -25.43
C PHE A 505 5.06 8.03 -26.64
N TYR A 506 3.75 8.12 -26.41
CA TYR A 506 2.77 8.24 -27.48
C TYR A 506 2.43 9.69 -27.80
N LEU A 507 2.60 10.04 -29.06
CA LEU A 507 2.36 11.36 -29.61
C LEU A 507 0.96 11.43 -30.22
N SER A 508 0.28 12.56 -30.02
CA SER A 508 -0.97 12.89 -30.71
C SER A 508 -0.99 14.37 -31.08
N LEU A 509 -1.03 14.61 -32.39
CA LEU A 509 -1.12 15.94 -33.00
C LEU A 509 -2.55 16.34 -33.38
N VAL A 510 -3.51 15.42 -33.25
CA VAL A 510 -4.89 15.61 -33.69
C VAL A 510 -5.81 15.78 -32.49
N THR A 511 -5.85 14.80 -31.60
CA THR A 511 -6.71 14.82 -30.40
C THR A 511 -6.01 15.30 -29.14
N PHE A 512 -4.68 15.48 -29.23
CA PHE A 512 -3.82 15.88 -28.12
C PHE A 512 -3.84 14.94 -26.90
N ASP A 513 -4.41 13.76 -27.09
CA ASP A 513 -4.56 12.72 -26.09
C ASP A 513 -3.84 11.45 -26.57
N TRP A 514 -3.05 10.84 -25.70
CA TRP A 514 -2.35 9.59 -26.01
C TRP A 514 -3.25 8.36 -25.87
N TYR A 515 -4.32 8.48 -25.08
CA TYR A 515 -5.21 7.38 -24.73
C TYR A 515 -6.09 6.98 -25.92
N THR A 516 -6.52 7.95 -26.71
CA THR A 516 -7.44 7.72 -27.82
C THR A 516 -7.38 8.84 -28.87
N SER A 517 -7.70 8.48 -30.10
CA SER A 517 -7.95 9.43 -31.18
C SER A 517 -9.44 9.78 -31.36
N SER A 518 -10.32 9.26 -30.51
CA SER A 518 -11.76 9.58 -30.49
C SER A 518 -12.11 10.48 -29.31
N GLU A 519 -12.80 11.59 -29.55
CA GLU A 519 -13.26 12.48 -28.48
C GLU A 519 -14.20 11.77 -27.50
N ASP A 520 -15.09 10.92 -28.02
CA ASP A 520 -16.05 10.12 -27.23
C ASP A 520 -15.40 8.94 -26.50
N GLY A 521 -14.18 8.54 -26.90
CA GLY A 521 -13.46 7.41 -26.32
C GLY A 521 -12.51 7.80 -25.19
N ARG A 522 -12.53 9.06 -24.74
CA ARG A 522 -11.62 9.55 -23.71
C ARG A 522 -12.03 9.05 -22.33
N ASN A 523 -11.05 8.72 -21.51
CA ASN A 523 -11.27 8.39 -20.11
C ASN A 523 -10.76 9.53 -19.20
N PRO A 524 -11.65 10.24 -18.48
CA PRO A 524 -11.30 11.25 -17.48
C PRO A 524 -10.97 10.65 -16.11
N TYR A 525 -11.18 9.35 -15.91
CA TYR A 525 -11.06 8.67 -14.63
C TYR A 525 -9.80 7.81 -14.53
N LEU A 526 -8.72 8.26 -15.17
CA LEU A 526 -7.47 7.52 -15.14
C LEU A 526 -6.77 7.67 -13.81
N TRP A 527 -6.41 8.84 -13.29
CA TRP A 527 -5.69 8.93 -11.99
C TRP A 527 -6.60 9.08 -10.77
N ASN A 528 -7.79 9.65 -10.96
CA ASN A 528 -8.85 9.71 -9.96
C ASN A 528 -10.13 9.10 -10.55
N ASP A 529 -10.96 8.47 -9.73
CA ASP A 529 -12.30 8.07 -10.15
C ASP A 529 -13.31 9.23 -10.06
N GLU A 530 -14.59 8.94 -10.34
CA GLU A 530 -15.66 9.95 -10.28
C GLU A 530 -15.96 10.46 -8.87
N TYR A 531 -15.43 9.80 -7.84
CA TYR A 531 -15.56 10.13 -6.43
C TYR A 531 -14.25 10.69 -5.85
N ASP A 532 -13.30 11.08 -6.70
CA ASP A 532 -11.99 11.60 -6.35
C ASP A 532 -11.08 10.65 -5.55
N ARG A 533 -11.33 9.35 -5.64
CA ARG A 533 -10.47 8.32 -5.06
C ARG A 533 -9.32 8.02 -6.02
N LYS A 534 -8.12 7.79 -5.46
CA LYS A 534 -6.95 7.34 -6.23
C LYS A 534 -7.30 6.04 -6.96
N THR A 535 -6.88 5.91 -8.20
CA THR A 535 -7.13 4.70 -9.00
C THR A 535 -5.86 3.87 -9.19
N GLN A 536 -6.05 2.74 -9.86
CA GLN A 536 -4.99 1.82 -10.31
C GLN A 536 -3.96 2.41 -11.27
N TRP A 537 -4.24 3.55 -11.90
CA TRP A 537 -3.36 4.14 -12.90
C TRP A 537 -2.47 5.25 -12.31
N ASP A 538 -2.73 5.66 -11.07
CA ASP A 538 -1.97 6.69 -10.37
C ASP A 538 -0.49 6.23 -10.22
N PRO A 539 0.49 7.06 -10.63
CA PRO A 539 1.90 6.69 -10.61
C PRO A 539 2.55 6.82 -9.23
N CYS A 540 1.91 7.46 -8.26
CA CYS A 540 2.50 7.75 -6.97
C CYS A 540 2.62 6.49 -6.08
N PRO A 541 3.64 6.45 -5.21
CA PRO A 541 3.87 5.33 -4.32
C PRO A 541 2.75 5.17 -3.28
N GLU A 542 2.83 4.10 -2.49
CA GLU A 542 1.90 3.81 -1.41
C GLU A 542 1.76 4.99 -0.42
N GLY A 543 0.53 5.34 -0.05
CA GLY A 543 0.23 6.49 0.81
C GLY A 543 0.32 7.85 0.11
N TRP A 544 0.57 7.89 -1.20
CA TRP A 544 0.68 9.14 -1.98
C TRP A 544 -0.12 9.06 -3.28
N ARG A 545 -0.61 10.20 -3.77
CA ARG A 545 -1.39 10.31 -5.00
C ARG A 545 -1.00 11.54 -5.81
N VAL A 546 -1.36 11.56 -7.08
CA VAL A 546 -1.29 12.78 -7.89
C VAL A 546 -2.26 13.80 -7.28
N PRO A 547 -1.86 15.07 -7.10
CA PRO A 547 -2.72 16.08 -6.50
C PRO A 547 -4.02 16.23 -7.28
N LYS A 548 -5.16 16.18 -6.60
CA LYS A 548 -6.42 16.63 -7.17
C LYS A 548 -6.28 18.11 -7.56
N GLY A 549 -6.80 18.44 -8.73
CA GLY A 549 -6.95 19.82 -9.19
C GLY A 549 -8.38 20.32 -9.03
N GLY A 550 -8.54 21.63 -9.12
CA GLY A 550 -9.83 22.29 -9.13
C GLY A 550 -9.62 23.78 -9.33
N ALA A 551 -10.72 24.50 -9.57
CA ALA A 551 -10.66 25.93 -9.80
C ALA A 551 -10.02 26.65 -8.60
N LYS A 552 -9.06 27.55 -8.85
CA LYS A 552 -8.48 28.39 -7.78
C LYS A 552 -9.58 29.04 -6.92
N GLY A 553 -9.50 28.86 -5.61
CA GLY A 553 -10.48 29.29 -4.61
C GLY A 553 -11.47 28.21 -4.16
N THR A 554 -11.44 27.00 -4.74
CA THR A 554 -12.21 25.85 -4.26
C THR A 554 -11.36 24.92 -3.39
N GLU A 555 -11.98 24.08 -2.57
CA GLU A 555 -11.28 23.14 -1.67
C GLU A 555 -10.31 22.17 -2.36
N ASP A 556 -10.48 22.00 -3.67
CA ASP A 556 -9.73 21.06 -4.48
C ASP A 556 -8.43 21.62 -5.05
N PHE A 557 -8.29 22.94 -5.17
CA PHE A 557 -7.03 23.52 -5.65
C PHE A 557 -5.98 23.43 -4.53
N PRO A 558 -4.87 22.69 -4.73
CA PRO A 558 -4.00 22.33 -3.63
C PRO A 558 -3.09 23.49 -3.19
N LEU A 559 -2.96 24.53 -4.02
CA LEU A 559 -2.12 25.72 -3.76
C LEU A 559 -2.94 26.99 -3.47
N ASN A 560 -4.20 26.88 -3.03
CA ASN A 560 -4.95 28.03 -2.51
C ASN A 560 -4.22 28.68 -1.33
N GLU A 561 -4.55 29.93 -1.00
CA GLU A 561 -3.86 30.69 0.06
C GLU A 561 -2.35 30.95 -0.18
N ILE A 562 -1.82 30.55 -1.34
CA ILE A 562 -0.49 30.95 -1.80
C ILE A 562 -0.61 32.07 -2.83
N GLU A 563 -0.10 33.23 -2.44
CA GLU A 563 -0.02 34.42 -3.28
C GLU A 563 1.19 34.35 -4.21
N ALA A 564 1.02 34.80 -5.46
CA ALA A 564 2.11 34.84 -6.44
C ALA A 564 3.34 35.63 -5.93
N SER A 565 3.12 36.67 -5.12
CA SER A 565 4.18 37.49 -4.53
C SER A 565 5.08 36.75 -3.53
N GLN A 566 4.67 35.57 -3.04
CA GLN A 566 5.43 34.76 -2.09
C GLN A 566 6.45 33.84 -2.79
N TRP A 567 6.36 33.69 -4.11
CA TRP A 567 7.30 32.91 -4.89
C TRP A 567 8.52 33.73 -5.28
N THR A 568 9.69 33.10 -5.15
CA THR A 568 10.95 33.68 -5.61
C THR A 568 11.61 32.79 -6.63
N TRP A 569 12.10 33.40 -7.71
CA TRP A 569 12.93 32.66 -8.66
C TRP A 569 14.28 32.35 -8.03
N LYS A 570 14.67 31.07 -8.04
CA LYS A 570 15.92 30.57 -7.46
C LYS A 570 16.41 29.40 -8.27
N GLU A 571 17.64 29.52 -8.80
CA GLU A 571 18.42 28.39 -9.33
C GLU A 571 17.60 27.48 -10.26
N SER A 572 17.12 28.06 -11.37
CA SER A 572 16.31 27.36 -12.37
C SER A 572 15.00 26.78 -11.84
N GLY A 573 14.40 27.41 -10.81
CA GLY A 573 13.13 27.00 -10.22
C GLY A 573 12.47 28.08 -9.37
N PHE A 574 11.43 27.69 -8.64
CA PHE A 574 10.55 28.55 -7.87
C PHE A 574 10.58 28.12 -6.40
N ASP A 575 11.06 29.00 -5.52
CA ASP A 575 11.18 28.75 -4.08
C ASP A 575 10.04 29.44 -3.34
N HIS A 576 9.38 28.69 -2.45
CA HIS A 576 8.37 29.20 -1.53
C HIS A 576 8.74 28.86 -0.09
N PRO A 577 8.63 29.80 0.87
CA PRO A 577 9.05 29.57 2.26
C PRO A 577 8.40 28.37 2.96
N ASN A 578 7.16 28.02 2.59
CA ASN A 578 6.39 26.97 3.28
C ASN A 578 6.28 25.66 2.51
N ILE A 579 6.42 25.67 1.18
CA ILE A 579 6.24 24.48 0.33
C ILE A 579 7.47 24.14 -0.50
N GLY A 580 8.60 24.73 -0.13
CA GLY A 580 9.91 24.44 -0.67
C GLY A 580 10.12 24.87 -2.11
N TRP A 581 11.13 24.28 -2.72
CA TRP A 581 11.60 24.60 -4.05
C TRP A 581 11.00 23.66 -5.12
N TRP A 582 10.60 24.25 -6.23
CA TRP A 582 9.94 23.60 -7.36
C TRP A 582 10.75 23.85 -8.64
N PRO A 583 11.42 22.84 -9.21
CA PRO A 583 12.25 23.04 -10.39
C PRO A 583 11.42 23.51 -11.60
N ALA A 584 11.98 24.40 -12.41
CA ALA A 584 11.38 24.79 -13.69
C ALA A 584 11.59 23.68 -14.73
N VAL A 585 10.93 22.53 -14.52
CA VAL A 585 11.16 21.28 -15.25
C VAL A 585 10.74 21.31 -16.72
N GLY A 586 9.96 22.31 -17.17
CA GLY A 586 9.43 22.29 -18.53
C GLY A 586 8.47 21.11 -18.77
N TYR A 587 8.30 20.71 -20.03
CA TYR A 587 7.52 19.53 -20.41
C TYR A 587 8.12 18.82 -21.62
N ALA A 588 7.86 17.53 -21.77
CA ALA A 588 8.19 16.75 -22.97
C ALA A 588 7.11 16.90 -24.03
N ALA A 589 7.51 17.37 -25.22
CA ALA A 589 6.58 17.68 -26.31
C ALA A 589 5.94 16.42 -26.93
N ASN A 590 4.75 16.61 -27.51
CA ASN A 590 3.93 15.60 -28.15
C ASN A 590 4.15 15.54 -29.68
N HIS A 591 5.24 16.10 -30.19
CA HIS A 591 5.51 16.18 -31.63
C HIS A 591 6.99 16.06 -32.00
N ASP A 592 7.89 16.71 -31.25
CA ASP A 592 9.34 16.65 -31.45
C ASP A 592 10.01 16.00 -30.22
N GLU A 593 11.19 15.39 -30.40
CA GLU A 593 11.98 14.70 -29.36
C GLU A 593 12.58 15.65 -28.31
N VAL A 594 11.82 16.61 -27.81
CA VAL A 594 12.35 17.82 -27.17
C VAL A 594 11.65 18.10 -25.84
N LEU A 595 12.44 18.48 -24.83
CA LEU A 595 11.94 19.18 -23.64
C LEU A 595 11.81 20.67 -23.92
N VAL A 596 10.65 21.25 -23.60
CA VAL A 596 10.34 22.66 -23.84
C VAL A 596 10.26 23.41 -22.52
N ASN A 597 10.77 24.65 -22.50
CA ASN A 597 10.68 25.57 -21.35
C ASN A 597 11.40 25.13 -20.06
N VAL A 598 12.32 24.16 -20.13
CA VAL A 598 13.21 23.81 -19.01
C VAL A 598 13.98 25.05 -18.55
N GLY A 599 14.18 25.20 -17.25
CA GLY A 599 14.85 26.35 -16.64
C GLY A 599 14.08 27.67 -16.77
N LYS A 600 12.81 27.63 -17.20
CA LYS A 600 11.94 28.81 -17.33
C LYS A 600 10.59 28.63 -16.65
N THR A 601 9.92 27.51 -16.91
CA THR A 601 8.54 27.26 -16.44
C THR A 601 8.47 25.88 -15.79
N GLY A 602 7.83 25.79 -14.64
CA GLY A 602 7.54 24.51 -13.97
C GLY A 602 6.17 24.02 -14.38
N TYR A 603 6.07 22.80 -14.89
CA TYR A 603 4.78 22.19 -15.27
C TYR A 603 4.57 20.91 -14.47
N TYR A 604 3.44 20.84 -13.77
CA TYR A 604 3.11 19.75 -12.88
C TYR A 604 1.69 19.28 -13.13
N TRP A 605 1.53 17.98 -13.31
CA TRP A 605 0.21 17.40 -13.50
C TRP A 605 -0.63 17.46 -12.22
N MET A 606 -1.92 17.69 -12.41
CA MET A 606 -2.97 17.36 -11.45
C MET A 606 -3.80 16.20 -11.98
N ALA A 607 -4.42 15.45 -11.08
CA ALA A 607 -5.26 14.29 -11.40
C ALA A 607 -6.62 14.68 -11.99
N THR A 608 -6.98 15.97 -11.96
CA THR A 608 -8.27 16.46 -12.45
C THR A 608 -8.22 16.66 -13.97
N PRO A 609 -9.16 16.08 -14.73
CA PRO A 609 -9.33 16.37 -16.16
C PRO A 609 -9.83 17.80 -16.36
N ALA A 610 -9.61 18.40 -17.53
CA ALA A 610 -10.11 19.73 -17.83
C ALA A 610 -11.65 19.77 -17.79
N LEU A 611 -12.24 20.60 -16.91
CA LEU A 611 -13.70 20.63 -16.65
C LEU A 611 -14.49 21.58 -17.55
N THR A 612 -13.85 22.43 -18.37
CA THR A 612 -14.58 23.44 -19.15
C THR A 612 -14.83 23.02 -20.59
N TRP A 613 -16.11 22.75 -20.87
CA TRP A 613 -16.71 22.94 -22.20
C TRP A 613 -16.73 24.45 -22.51
N ASP A 614 -15.79 24.93 -23.32
CA ASP A 614 -15.82 26.30 -23.88
C ASP A 614 -16.72 26.40 -25.13
N GLY A 615 -17.46 25.34 -25.47
CA GLY A 615 -18.20 25.22 -26.72
C GLY A 615 -17.45 24.52 -27.84
N SER A 616 -16.20 24.07 -27.62
CA SER A 616 -15.39 23.32 -28.60
C SER A 616 -15.28 21.81 -28.35
N GLY A 617 -15.97 21.25 -27.34
CA GLY A 617 -15.82 19.85 -26.93
C GLY A 617 -14.68 19.68 -25.91
N PHE A 618 -14.66 18.56 -25.17
CA PHE A 618 -13.49 18.21 -24.36
C PHE A 618 -12.27 18.13 -25.30
N SER A 619 -11.13 18.71 -24.95
CA SER A 619 -10.01 18.96 -25.89
C SER A 619 -8.85 17.96 -25.76
N GLY A 620 -8.98 16.89 -24.96
CA GLY A 620 -7.86 15.98 -24.68
C GLY A 620 -6.85 16.59 -23.71
N GLN A 621 -7.33 17.46 -22.82
CA GLN A 621 -6.54 18.22 -21.87
C GLN A 621 -6.87 17.84 -20.42
N SER A 622 -5.91 18.09 -19.54
CA SER A 622 -6.04 17.91 -18.10
C SER A 622 -5.39 19.08 -17.37
N GLN A 623 -5.78 19.28 -16.11
CA GLN A 623 -5.32 20.41 -15.35
C GLN A 623 -3.84 20.28 -14.98
N VAL A 624 -3.14 21.41 -15.01
CA VAL A 624 -1.74 21.55 -14.63
C VAL A 624 -1.56 22.71 -13.67
N ILE A 625 -0.60 22.57 -12.77
CA ILE A 625 -0.01 23.69 -12.05
C ILE A 625 1.15 24.18 -12.90
N MET A 626 1.06 25.42 -13.37
CA MET A 626 2.12 26.10 -14.10
C MET A 626 2.75 27.18 -13.21
N PHE A 627 4.08 27.13 -13.09
CA PHE A 627 4.88 28.18 -12.50
C PHE A 627 5.54 28.99 -13.60
N ASP A 628 5.11 30.24 -13.82
CA ASP A 628 5.66 31.13 -14.84
C ASP A 628 5.90 32.54 -14.29
N GLY A 629 7.14 33.04 -14.39
CA GLY A 629 7.48 34.41 -13.99
C GLY A 629 7.17 34.77 -12.53
N GLY A 630 7.08 33.79 -11.63
CA GLY A 630 6.70 33.96 -10.22
C GLY A 630 5.19 33.85 -9.94
N ALA A 631 4.36 33.59 -10.96
CA ALA A 631 2.95 33.29 -10.78
C ALA A 631 2.70 31.77 -10.75
N VAL A 632 1.70 31.37 -9.95
CA VAL A 632 1.11 30.03 -9.97
C VAL A 632 -0.22 30.12 -10.71
N ILE A 633 -0.32 29.40 -11.82
CA ILE A 633 -1.45 29.43 -12.72
C ILE A 633 -1.99 28.01 -12.85
N GLU A 634 -3.28 27.86 -12.60
CA GLU A 634 -4.04 26.68 -13.00
C GLU A 634 -4.36 26.81 -14.49
N PHE A 635 -4.05 25.78 -15.27
CA PHE A 635 -4.24 25.80 -16.71
C PHE A 635 -4.57 24.40 -17.23
N ASP A 636 -5.14 24.28 -18.42
CA ASP A 636 -5.41 22.99 -19.06
C ASP A 636 -4.38 22.70 -20.14
N TYR A 637 -3.83 21.48 -20.15
CA TYR A 637 -2.79 21.11 -21.10
C TYR A 637 -2.95 19.69 -21.65
N ASN A 638 -2.37 19.46 -22.83
CA ASN A 638 -2.58 18.25 -23.63
C ASN A 638 -2.09 16.99 -22.92
N ARG A 639 -2.95 15.97 -22.79
CA ARG A 639 -2.64 14.72 -22.09
C ARG A 639 -1.51 13.92 -22.72
N ALA A 640 -1.25 14.10 -24.02
CA ALA A 640 -0.14 13.46 -24.74
C ALA A 640 1.27 14.01 -24.40
N LEU A 641 1.35 15.01 -23.53
CA LEU A 641 2.63 15.59 -23.10
C LEU A 641 3.18 14.89 -21.87
N GLY A 642 4.50 14.95 -21.69
CA GLY A 642 5.14 14.47 -20.48
C GLY A 642 5.38 15.63 -19.52
N MET A 643 4.90 15.53 -18.29
CA MET A 643 5.20 16.50 -17.23
C MET A 643 5.52 15.77 -15.93
N SER A 644 6.15 16.49 -15.01
CA SER A 644 6.46 15.95 -13.69
C SER A 644 5.20 15.86 -12.83
N VAL A 645 5.26 14.95 -11.86
CA VAL A 645 4.29 14.82 -10.78
C VAL A 645 5.01 15.15 -9.48
N ARG A 646 4.37 15.93 -8.60
CA ARG A 646 4.76 16.05 -7.19
C ARG A 646 3.59 15.56 -6.37
N CYS A 647 3.71 14.36 -5.81
CA CYS A 647 2.62 13.68 -5.14
C CYS A 647 2.22 14.41 -3.85
N VAL A 648 0.95 14.27 -3.48
CA VAL A 648 0.42 14.63 -2.16
C VAL A 648 0.06 13.36 -1.40
N LYS A 649 0.02 13.44 -0.07
CA LYS A 649 -0.43 12.34 0.76
C LYS A 649 -1.85 11.95 0.39
N ASP A 650 -2.07 10.64 0.27
CA ASP A 650 -3.39 10.07 0.08
C ASP A 650 -4.05 9.99 1.46
N ASN A 651 -5.21 10.62 1.60
CA ASN A 651 -5.90 10.84 2.89
C ASN A 651 -7.11 9.94 3.01
#